data_AF-A0A291TLN5-F1
#
_entry.id   AF-A0A291TLN5-F1
#
_cell.length_a   1.000
_cell.length_b   1.000
_cell.length_c   1.000
_cell.angle_alpha   90.00
_cell.angle_beta   90.00
_cell.angle_gamma   90.00
#
_symmetry.space_group_name_H-M   'P 1'
#
loop_
_entity.id
_entity.type
_entity.pdbx_description
1 polymer ?
#
loop_
_entity_poly.entity_id
_entity_poly.type
_entity_poly.pdbx_seq_one_letter_code
_entity_poly.pdbx_strand_id
1 'polypeptide(L)'
;MRFGTITTNYYASIDIKQAGITIKKLDLGSGRGGKPYTVRLAAGDYWIETLAMNDDTLIELSGPVRLFVKNLKMVGGSFINSKGVNQRGDIGKLLLVTYDSLSMGDKATISGLVYQQEGGGKDAFIMGSSSYIHGRVSSPSIAVGKHSVIDSSGYSCGGSEKQVDHYELHYGAQTLTCEVANVQLKACANDECSTLFDLGANVTLSPTQGWSSNPVVMGSSGSAALNLQRYQAGAIPLSIVTATPSAPLRCFKDGVLDANCTISFVDAALRFNVPTFYAGASGVTSIRAIKSNDSGATKVCVPLLTGNQTLQFASTKVVSEATSAVPTVNSTAIAPSGDVKVEFNSDGVGQLTVEYPDAGVLRLDATFQKSDATGTLRLTGSDTFAVLPSSILLRSKDQPACSGTNDTSYMANCGVYSKAGAEFTLQAQALNQLGDLTPGFGATNLAVQWARLAPLTGVNGTVSPALLSISKGVSSTIAKWDEVGVLKAGITDFVPYPGYQDETPQLKVPLRWSAPIGRFVPWDYSLSGGFITPACNAFTYMSQPFASGFVLTARNLQQGTTKNYQGAFAKGVAEMVAANALDGVARDKRITLSPSLSWASGIASVNQQSPFGLNTRFDRAASPEAPFASLSFGIKVDDKDGSNTRLATPNMNAAVAGACAGASCDAVRLGTQKLLYGRLLAGTEAGVASAPLAIPQRMQYYEAGNWLLNKEDQCTQLSLANQGFTFINPSQTFDAATRELNLGAGRKIKLGLGSSAPGGDAALAKDGEILFHFAKPDISVRIPYKVDLAKQPSQPLWLSDPTSANDGNLQGEAIFGSSRGNDRIIYRREVMQ
;
A
#
# COMPACT_ATOMS: atom_id res chain seq x y z
N MET A 1 -18.44 1.08 -18.37
CA MET A 1 -19.47 0.71 -17.36
C MET A 1 -20.83 0.64 -18.06
N ARG A 2 -21.71 -0.33 -17.76
CA ARG A 2 -22.99 -0.52 -18.47
C ARG A 2 -24.19 -0.40 -17.52
N PHE A 3 -25.16 0.43 -17.87
CA PHE A 3 -26.40 0.64 -17.13
C PHE A 3 -27.62 0.18 -17.93
N GLY A 4 -28.66 -0.26 -17.21
CA GLY A 4 -29.98 -0.55 -17.77
C GLY A 4 -30.76 0.74 -18.03
N THR A 5 -31.83 0.96 -17.26
CA THR A 5 -32.63 2.18 -17.32
C THR A 5 -32.22 3.15 -16.22
N ILE A 6 -32.02 4.41 -16.58
CA ILE A 6 -31.82 5.55 -15.67
C ILE A 6 -32.96 6.53 -15.94
N THR A 7 -33.71 6.90 -14.90
CA THR A 7 -34.81 7.87 -15.01
C THR A 7 -34.59 9.03 -14.06
N THR A 8 -34.75 10.26 -14.54
CA THR A 8 -34.75 11.46 -13.69
C THR A 8 -36.17 11.98 -13.51
N ASN A 9 -36.60 12.18 -12.27
CA ASN A 9 -37.86 12.85 -11.95
C ASN A 9 -37.65 14.37 -11.79
N TYR A 10 -38.74 15.11 -11.57
CA TYR A 10 -38.71 16.55 -11.25
C TYR A 10 -37.64 16.87 -10.20
N TYR A 11 -36.84 17.93 -10.41
CA TYR A 11 -35.72 18.35 -9.54
C TYR A 11 -34.50 17.41 -9.44
N ALA A 12 -34.48 16.26 -10.12
CA ALA A 12 -33.34 15.35 -10.09
C ALA A 12 -32.23 15.78 -11.08
N SER A 13 -30.97 15.56 -10.68
CA SER A 13 -29.79 15.83 -11.50
C SER A 13 -28.77 14.70 -11.41
N ILE A 14 -28.13 14.36 -12.52
CA ILE A 14 -27.06 13.35 -12.59
C ILE A 14 -25.76 14.04 -13.03
N ASP A 15 -24.65 13.79 -12.34
CA ASP A 15 -23.33 14.32 -12.69
C ASP A 15 -22.35 13.18 -12.98
N ILE A 16 -22.03 12.98 -14.26
CA ILE A 16 -21.17 11.89 -14.73
C ILE A 16 -19.76 12.43 -14.98
N LYS A 17 -18.87 12.17 -14.01
CA LYS A 17 -17.49 12.70 -14.01
C LYS A 17 -16.47 11.86 -14.79
N GLN A 18 -16.85 10.70 -15.30
CA GLN A 18 -15.99 9.81 -16.09
C GLN A 18 -16.73 9.36 -17.36
N ALA A 19 -16.02 9.34 -18.49
CA ALA A 19 -16.54 8.89 -19.78
C ALA A 19 -16.50 7.35 -19.93
N GLY A 20 -16.92 6.82 -21.09
CA GLY A 20 -16.90 5.38 -21.36
C GLY A 20 -18.11 4.63 -20.79
N ILE A 21 -19.25 5.32 -20.69
CA ILE A 21 -20.48 4.75 -20.13
C ILE A 21 -21.43 4.34 -21.26
N THR A 22 -22.03 3.15 -21.10
CA THR A 22 -23.09 2.63 -21.96
C THR A 22 -24.41 2.57 -21.17
N ILE A 23 -25.50 3.11 -21.69
CA ILE A 23 -26.82 3.16 -21.03
C ILE A 23 -27.89 2.59 -21.97
N LYS A 24 -28.72 1.66 -21.50
CA LYS A 24 -29.82 1.12 -22.31
C LYS A 24 -30.95 2.16 -22.48
N LYS A 25 -31.38 2.81 -21.41
CA LYS A 25 -32.39 3.88 -21.49
C LYS A 25 -32.04 5.00 -20.52
N LEU A 26 -31.84 6.22 -21.02
CA LEU A 26 -31.76 7.44 -20.23
C LEU A 26 -33.06 8.22 -20.45
N ASP A 27 -33.94 8.21 -19.46
CA ASP A 27 -35.27 8.82 -19.49
C ASP A 27 -35.29 10.05 -18.60
N LEU A 28 -35.08 11.21 -19.22
CA LEU A 28 -35.15 12.48 -18.53
C LEU A 28 -36.63 12.90 -18.48
N GLY A 29 -37.25 12.82 -17.30
CA GLY A 29 -38.61 13.28 -17.01
C GLY A 29 -38.80 14.79 -17.29
N SER A 30 -39.75 15.45 -16.66
CA SER A 30 -39.99 16.90 -16.88
C SER A 30 -39.53 17.77 -15.71
N GLY A 31 -39.12 19.01 -16.02
CA GLY A 31 -38.85 20.07 -15.07
C GLY A 31 -37.55 19.92 -14.28
N ARG A 32 -36.48 20.61 -14.71
CA ARG A 32 -35.24 20.76 -13.94
C ARG A 32 -35.45 21.56 -12.65
N GLY A 33 -36.54 22.33 -12.53
CA GLY A 33 -36.92 22.99 -11.29
C GLY A 33 -35.86 23.99 -10.80
N GLY A 34 -35.25 24.75 -11.71
CA GLY A 34 -34.20 25.70 -11.37
C GLY A 34 -32.81 25.09 -11.10
N LYS A 35 -32.63 23.77 -11.22
CA LYS A 35 -31.29 23.17 -11.29
C LYS A 35 -30.56 23.62 -12.55
N PRO A 36 -29.22 23.76 -12.51
CA PRO A 36 -28.45 24.19 -13.68
C PRO A 36 -28.51 23.18 -14.83
N TYR A 37 -28.69 21.88 -14.53
CA TYR A 37 -28.79 20.79 -15.49
C TYR A 37 -29.63 19.63 -14.94
N THR A 38 -30.15 18.79 -15.85
CA THR A 38 -30.72 17.47 -15.54
C THR A 38 -29.63 16.39 -15.58
N VAL A 39 -28.72 16.47 -16.56
CA VAL A 39 -27.54 15.60 -16.65
C VAL A 39 -26.32 16.46 -16.98
N ARG A 40 -25.18 16.18 -16.35
CA ARG A 40 -23.88 16.73 -16.73
C ARG A 40 -22.91 15.63 -17.13
N LEU A 41 -22.23 15.82 -18.24
CA LEU A 41 -21.26 14.88 -18.80
C LEU A 41 -19.85 15.49 -18.81
N ALA A 42 -18.87 14.76 -18.28
CA ALA A 42 -17.46 15.04 -18.48
C ALA A 42 -17.03 14.78 -19.94
N ALA A 43 -15.84 15.26 -20.32
CA ALA A 43 -15.33 15.06 -21.67
C ALA A 43 -15.09 13.57 -21.98
N GLY A 44 -15.44 13.15 -23.21
CA GLY A 44 -15.25 11.79 -23.71
C GLY A 44 -16.49 11.18 -24.39
N ASP A 45 -16.55 9.84 -24.43
CA ASP A 45 -17.52 9.10 -25.23
C ASP A 45 -18.62 8.45 -24.40
N TYR A 46 -19.84 8.47 -24.93
CA TYR A 46 -21.02 7.88 -24.31
C TYR A 46 -21.88 7.15 -25.34
N TRP A 47 -22.42 5.99 -24.95
CA TRP A 47 -23.32 5.19 -25.78
C TRP A 47 -24.67 5.03 -25.10
N ILE A 48 -25.74 5.52 -25.70
CA ILE A 48 -27.09 5.43 -25.16
C ILE A 48 -27.99 4.75 -26.20
N GLU A 49 -28.70 3.70 -25.83
CA GLU A 49 -29.64 3.09 -26.77
C GLU A 49 -30.90 3.99 -26.90
N THR A 50 -31.59 4.32 -25.81
CA THR A 50 -32.72 5.26 -25.85
C THR A 50 -32.47 6.48 -24.97
N LEU A 51 -32.43 7.68 -25.55
CA LEU A 51 -32.42 8.96 -24.84
C LEU A 51 -33.76 9.65 -25.04
N ALA A 52 -34.57 9.70 -23.98
CA ALA A 52 -35.83 10.43 -23.94
C ALA A 52 -35.65 11.67 -23.06
N MET A 53 -36.06 12.84 -23.55
CA MET A 53 -35.97 14.10 -22.83
C MET A 53 -37.34 14.77 -22.85
N ASN A 54 -37.99 14.94 -21.70
CA ASN A 54 -39.24 15.69 -21.60
C ASN A 54 -38.99 17.18 -21.30
N ASP A 55 -40.06 17.95 -21.13
CA ASP A 55 -39.98 19.41 -21.07
C ASP A 55 -39.10 19.95 -19.94
N ASP A 56 -38.38 21.04 -20.22
CA ASP A 56 -37.47 21.73 -19.28
C ASP A 56 -36.36 20.82 -18.72
N THR A 57 -35.81 19.95 -19.58
CA THR A 57 -34.60 19.15 -19.29
C THR A 57 -33.36 19.69 -19.99
N LEU A 58 -32.19 19.51 -19.36
CA LEU A 58 -30.92 19.98 -19.89
C LEU A 58 -29.78 18.98 -19.70
N ILE A 59 -29.08 18.66 -20.78
CA ILE A 59 -27.78 17.97 -20.75
C ILE A 59 -26.66 19.02 -20.89
N GLU A 60 -25.88 19.22 -19.82
CA GLU A 60 -24.70 20.10 -19.78
C GLU A 60 -23.42 19.32 -20.07
N LEU A 61 -22.48 19.94 -20.80
CA LEU A 61 -21.19 19.35 -21.12
C LEU A 61 -20.05 20.12 -20.47
N SER A 62 -19.24 19.45 -19.65
CA SER A 62 -18.08 20.06 -18.99
C SER A 62 -16.86 20.19 -19.93
N GLY A 63 -16.84 19.48 -21.06
CA GLY A 63 -15.81 19.55 -22.10
C GLY A 63 -16.28 18.86 -23.39
N PRO A 64 -15.38 18.54 -24.34
CA PRO A 64 -15.74 17.87 -25.59
C PRO A 64 -16.34 16.47 -25.39
N VAL A 65 -17.52 16.22 -25.93
CA VAL A 65 -18.27 14.96 -25.80
C VAL A 65 -18.70 14.42 -27.16
N ARG A 66 -18.49 13.12 -27.35
CA ARG A 66 -19.09 12.33 -28.44
C ARG A 66 -20.22 11.49 -27.88
N LEU A 67 -21.45 11.83 -28.27
CA LEU A 67 -22.66 11.19 -27.77
C LEU A 67 -23.27 10.31 -28.86
N PHE A 68 -23.15 9.00 -28.72
CA PHE A 68 -23.71 8.01 -29.64
C PHE A 68 -25.08 7.54 -29.12
N VAL A 69 -26.16 7.84 -29.83
CA VAL A 69 -27.53 7.52 -29.42
C VAL A 69 -28.26 6.70 -30.47
N LYS A 70 -28.86 5.55 -30.14
CA LYS A 70 -29.69 4.84 -31.12
C LYS A 70 -30.94 5.66 -31.43
N ASN A 71 -31.75 5.90 -30.39
CA ASN A 71 -33.02 6.62 -30.46
C ASN A 71 -33.02 7.85 -29.55
N LEU A 72 -33.05 9.05 -30.15
CA LEU A 72 -33.14 10.32 -29.43
C LEU A 72 -34.51 10.97 -29.64
N LYS A 73 -35.27 11.12 -28.56
CA LYS A 73 -36.54 11.86 -28.52
C LYS A 73 -36.46 13.02 -27.54
N MET A 74 -36.52 14.24 -28.05
CA MET A 74 -36.64 15.48 -27.29
C MET A 74 -38.08 15.99 -27.39
N VAL A 75 -38.74 16.23 -26.26
CA VAL A 75 -40.08 16.83 -26.15
C VAL A 75 -39.92 18.29 -25.71
N GLY A 76 -40.86 19.15 -26.12
CA GLY A 76 -41.06 20.54 -25.72
C GLY A 76 -39.95 21.23 -24.90
N GLY A 77 -39.17 22.16 -25.45
CA GLY A 77 -38.25 22.98 -24.65
C GLY A 77 -37.22 22.18 -23.83
N SER A 78 -36.65 21.13 -24.42
CA SER A 78 -35.50 20.37 -23.89
C SER A 78 -34.21 20.79 -24.58
N PHE A 79 -33.07 20.66 -23.88
CA PHE A 79 -31.82 21.30 -24.28
C PHE A 79 -30.62 20.36 -24.17
N ILE A 80 -29.79 20.28 -25.22
CA ILE A 80 -28.49 19.61 -25.17
C ILE A 80 -27.41 20.63 -25.49
N ASN A 81 -26.45 20.79 -24.56
CA ASN A 81 -25.36 21.75 -24.66
C ASN A 81 -25.86 23.19 -24.94
N SER A 82 -27.04 23.52 -24.44
CA SER A 82 -27.70 24.81 -24.62
C SER A 82 -28.45 25.13 -23.33
N LYS A 83 -28.46 26.39 -22.90
CA LYS A 83 -29.03 26.79 -21.61
C LYS A 83 -30.55 27.05 -21.65
N GLY A 84 -31.12 27.13 -22.84
CA GLY A 84 -32.54 27.45 -23.05
C GLY A 84 -32.90 27.59 -24.52
N VAL A 85 -34.15 27.96 -24.78
CA VAL A 85 -34.69 28.12 -26.13
C VAL A 85 -33.90 29.17 -26.89
N ASN A 86 -33.37 28.82 -28.08
CA ASN A 86 -32.57 29.72 -28.92
C ASN A 86 -31.36 30.34 -28.19
N GLN A 87 -30.77 29.62 -27.23
CA GLN A 87 -29.55 30.04 -26.55
C GLN A 87 -28.39 29.17 -26.98
N ARG A 88 -27.47 29.75 -27.76
CA ARG A 88 -26.28 29.05 -28.24
C ARG A 88 -25.33 28.68 -27.10
N GLY A 89 -24.99 27.41 -26.99
CA GLY A 89 -23.83 26.94 -26.24
C GLY A 89 -22.60 26.78 -27.13
N ASP A 90 -21.52 26.23 -26.57
CA ASP A 90 -20.28 26.01 -27.31
C ASP A 90 -20.44 24.82 -28.26
N ILE A 91 -20.57 25.10 -29.56
CA ILE A 91 -20.82 24.10 -30.61
C ILE A 91 -19.69 23.05 -30.65
N GLY A 92 -18.45 23.42 -30.31
CA GLY A 92 -17.30 22.51 -30.32
C GLY A 92 -17.34 21.43 -29.22
N LYS A 93 -18.21 21.56 -28.23
CA LYS A 93 -18.33 20.57 -27.14
C LYS A 93 -19.14 19.34 -27.47
N LEU A 94 -19.92 19.33 -28.55
CA LEU A 94 -20.81 18.22 -28.86
C LEU A 94 -20.66 17.72 -30.29
N LEU A 95 -20.32 16.43 -30.41
CA LEU A 95 -20.62 15.62 -31.57
C LEU A 95 -21.72 14.61 -31.18
N LEU A 96 -22.91 14.80 -31.72
CA LEU A 96 -24.06 13.91 -31.53
C LEU A 96 -24.18 12.99 -32.75
N VAL A 97 -24.06 11.69 -32.54
CA VAL A 97 -24.22 10.66 -33.56
C VAL A 97 -25.46 9.84 -33.24
N THR A 98 -26.47 9.93 -34.10
CA THR A 98 -27.68 9.12 -34.01
C THR A 98 -27.70 8.04 -35.10
N TYR A 99 -28.12 6.83 -34.77
CA TYR A 99 -28.05 5.70 -35.72
C TYR A 99 -29.36 4.92 -35.90
N ASP A 100 -30.48 5.45 -35.41
CA ASP A 100 -31.82 4.92 -35.68
C ASP A 100 -32.84 6.06 -35.87
N SER A 101 -33.09 6.86 -34.83
CA SER A 101 -34.01 8.00 -34.92
C SER A 101 -33.58 9.23 -34.12
N LEU A 102 -33.87 10.40 -34.67
CA LEU A 102 -33.70 11.71 -34.02
C LEU A 102 -34.97 12.54 -34.21
N SER A 103 -35.58 12.98 -33.11
CA SER A 103 -36.74 13.88 -33.13
C SER A 103 -36.61 14.96 -32.07
N MET A 104 -36.78 16.21 -32.49
CA MET A 104 -36.86 17.40 -31.66
C MET A 104 -38.30 17.92 -31.63
N GLY A 105 -38.88 18.07 -30.45
CA GLY A 105 -40.17 18.71 -30.23
C GLY A 105 -40.08 20.24 -30.32
N ASP A 106 -41.22 20.91 -30.12
CA ASP A 106 -41.30 22.37 -30.16
C ASP A 106 -40.33 23.01 -29.15
N LYS A 107 -39.70 24.14 -29.48
CA LYS A 107 -38.78 24.88 -28.59
C LYS A 107 -37.50 24.13 -28.17
N ALA A 108 -37.27 22.91 -28.63
CA ALA A 108 -36.04 22.16 -28.32
C ALA A 108 -34.80 22.85 -28.91
N THR A 109 -33.66 22.81 -28.21
CA THR A 109 -32.40 23.41 -28.68
C THR A 109 -31.21 22.49 -28.51
N ILE A 110 -30.41 22.32 -29.57
CA ILE A 110 -29.13 21.61 -29.55
C ILE A 110 -28.02 22.58 -29.97
N SER A 111 -26.89 22.62 -29.25
CA SER A 111 -25.66 23.24 -29.78
C SER A 111 -24.60 22.17 -30.01
N GLY A 112 -24.22 21.92 -31.26
CA GLY A 112 -23.29 20.85 -31.60
C GLY A 112 -23.31 20.44 -33.07
N LEU A 113 -22.46 19.48 -33.41
CA LEU A 113 -22.48 18.79 -34.70
C LEU A 113 -23.37 17.57 -34.59
N VAL A 114 -24.38 17.50 -35.46
CA VAL A 114 -25.39 16.45 -35.45
C VAL A 114 -25.24 15.60 -36.69
N TYR A 115 -24.98 14.31 -36.49
CA TYR A 115 -24.90 13.31 -37.54
C TYR A 115 -25.99 12.25 -37.30
N GLN A 116 -26.80 11.97 -38.31
CA GLN A 116 -27.70 10.83 -38.33
C GLN A 116 -27.23 9.84 -39.40
N GLN A 117 -27.00 8.60 -39.01
CA GLN A 117 -26.57 7.53 -39.90
C GLN A 117 -27.69 7.17 -40.91
N GLU A 118 -27.29 6.88 -42.14
CA GLU A 118 -28.16 6.33 -43.18
C GLU A 118 -28.54 4.87 -42.87
N GLY A 119 -29.83 4.51 -43.05
CA GLY A 119 -30.36 3.15 -42.80
C GLY A 119 -30.98 2.89 -41.43
N GLY A 120 -31.27 3.95 -40.65
CA GLY A 120 -32.06 3.85 -39.41
C GLY A 120 -33.56 3.60 -39.66
N GLY A 121 -34.32 3.17 -38.65
CA GLY A 121 -35.74 2.82 -38.76
C GLY A 121 -36.70 4.01 -38.97
N LYS A 122 -36.19 5.25 -38.95
CA LYS A 122 -36.91 6.47 -39.37
C LYS A 122 -36.00 7.32 -40.26
N ASP A 123 -36.36 7.44 -41.53
CA ASP A 123 -35.51 8.10 -42.55
C ASP A 123 -35.38 9.61 -42.39
N ALA A 124 -36.27 10.27 -41.61
CA ALA A 124 -36.27 11.72 -41.45
C ALA A 124 -35.97 12.17 -40.01
N PHE A 125 -34.98 13.05 -39.86
CA PHE A 125 -34.81 13.89 -38.68
C PHE A 125 -35.95 14.91 -38.60
N ILE A 126 -36.75 14.88 -37.54
CA ILE A 126 -37.89 15.79 -37.35
C ILE A 126 -37.53 16.90 -36.36
N MET A 127 -37.73 18.16 -36.78
CA MET A 127 -37.67 19.34 -35.93
C MET A 127 -39.07 19.96 -35.78
N GLY A 128 -39.57 20.07 -34.55
CA GLY A 128 -40.83 20.75 -34.20
C GLY A 128 -40.77 22.26 -34.43
N SER A 129 -41.85 22.97 -34.10
CA SER A 129 -41.94 24.43 -34.29
C SER A 129 -41.04 25.20 -33.32
N SER A 130 -40.43 26.28 -33.82
CA SER A 130 -39.52 27.13 -33.05
C SER A 130 -38.41 26.32 -32.34
N SER A 131 -37.84 25.34 -33.04
CA SER A 131 -36.70 24.55 -32.54
C SER A 131 -35.39 25.02 -33.18
N TYR A 132 -34.27 24.84 -32.48
CA TYR A 132 -33.01 25.49 -32.82
C TYR A 132 -31.84 24.50 -32.79
N ILE A 133 -31.03 24.50 -33.84
CA ILE A 133 -29.72 23.85 -33.84
C ILE A 133 -28.68 24.92 -34.08
N HIS A 134 -27.79 25.12 -33.12
CA HIS A 134 -26.58 25.91 -33.31
C HIS A 134 -25.45 24.95 -33.67
N GLY A 135 -25.10 24.87 -34.95
CA GLY A 135 -24.08 23.98 -35.48
C GLY A 135 -24.41 23.48 -36.88
N ARG A 136 -24.01 22.25 -37.17
CA ARG A 136 -24.21 21.63 -38.49
C ARG A 136 -24.95 20.31 -38.34
N VAL A 137 -25.75 20.00 -39.35
CA VAL A 137 -26.53 18.76 -39.42
C VAL A 137 -26.15 18.00 -40.69
N SER A 138 -25.92 16.71 -40.55
CA SER A 138 -25.83 15.75 -41.64
C SER A 138 -26.81 14.63 -41.33
N SER A 139 -27.84 14.47 -42.16
CA SER A 139 -28.89 13.45 -42.01
C SER A 139 -29.40 13.07 -43.41
N PRO A 140 -29.86 11.82 -43.64
CA PRO A 140 -30.42 11.40 -44.92
C PRO A 140 -31.62 12.25 -45.37
N SER A 141 -32.47 12.67 -44.42
CA SER A 141 -33.61 13.56 -44.68
C SER A 141 -33.91 14.38 -43.43
N ILE A 142 -34.33 15.63 -43.61
CA ILE A 142 -34.69 16.52 -42.51
C ILE A 142 -36.02 17.23 -42.78
N ALA A 143 -36.92 17.19 -41.80
CA ALA A 143 -38.19 17.91 -41.78
C ALA A 143 -38.12 19.04 -40.75
N VAL A 144 -38.14 20.29 -41.21
CA VAL A 144 -37.98 21.48 -40.38
C VAL A 144 -39.32 22.18 -40.13
N GLY A 145 -39.74 22.28 -38.87
CA GLY A 145 -40.98 22.92 -38.44
C GLY A 145 -41.00 24.45 -38.56
N LYS A 146 -42.16 25.06 -38.30
CA LYS A 146 -42.38 26.51 -38.43
C LYS A 146 -41.47 27.31 -37.49
N HIS A 147 -40.80 28.35 -38.00
CA HIS A 147 -39.87 29.22 -37.26
C HIS A 147 -38.64 28.51 -36.65
N SER A 148 -38.29 27.32 -37.14
CA SER A 148 -37.12 26.59 -36.68
C SER A 148 -35.87 27.02 -37.43
N VAL A 149 -34.71 26.96 -36.78
CA VAL A 149 -33.45 27.49 -37.32
C VAL A 149 -32.32 26.48 -37.15
N ILE A 150 -31.54 26.28 -38.22
CA ILE A 150 -30.24 25.64 -38.17
C ILE A 150 -29.21 26.73 -38.46
N ASP A 151 -28.48 27.15 -37.43
CA ASP A 151 -27.51 28.24 -37.48
C ASP A 151 -26.09 27.69 -37.30
N SER A 152 -25.32 27.71 -38.38
CA SER A 152 -23.91 27.29 -38.37
C SER A 152 -22.93 28.44 -38.14
N SER A 153 -23.40 29.69 -37.99
CA SER A 153 -22.55 30.89 -37.93
C SER A 153 -21.59 30.93 -36.73
N GLY A 154 -21.86 30.15 -35.68
CA GLY A 154 -20.97 29.98 -34.53
C GLY A 154 -19.95 28.85 -34.66
N TYR A 155 -19.90 28.14 -35.79
CA TYR A 155 -19.06 26.96 -35.99
C TYR A 155 -18.25 27.04 -37.29
N SER A 156 -16.93 27.17 -37.15
CA SER A 156 -15.96 26.98 -38.23
C SER A 156 -15.53 25.51 -38.31
N CYS A 157 -15.31 25.00 -39.53
CA CYS A 157 -14.61 23.72 -39.72
C CYS A 157 -13.12 23.94 -39.42
N GLY A 158 -12.82 23.91 -38.14
CA GLY A 158 -11.51 24.02 -37.54
C GLY A 158 -11.79 23.99 -36.05
N GLY A 159 -11.43 22.88 -35.38
CA GLY A 159 -11.31 22.92 -33.92
C GLY A 159 -10.52 24.16 -33.54
N SER A 160 -10.86 24.79 -32.41
CA SER A 160 -10.13 25.88 -31.75
C SER A 160 -8.85 26.19 -32.49
N GLU A 161 -8.74 27.30 -33.23
CA GLU A 161 -7.51 27.60 -33.96
C GLU A 161 -6.35 27.32 -33.01
N LYS A 162 -5.65 26.20 -33.23
CA LYS A 162 -4.29 26.07 -32.78
C LYS A 162 -3.63 27.13 -33.65
N GLN A 163 -3.57 28.35 -33.16
CA GLN A 163 -2.72 29.34 -33.78
C GLN A 163 -1.29 28.93 -33.43
N VAL A 164 -0.37 29.17 -34.35
CA VAL A 164 1.03 29.17 -33.98
C VAL A 164 1.21 30.30 -32.98
N ASP A 165 1.63 30.00 -31.75
CA ASP A 165 1.91 31.01 -30.72
C ASP A 165 3.11 31.86 -31.16
N HIS A 166 4.18 31.19 -31.59
CA HIS A 166 5.37 31.78 -32.19
C HIS A 166 6.15 30.74 -33.00
N TYR A 167 7.10 31.22 -33.81
CA TYR A 167 8.14 30.39 -34.42
C TYR A 167 9.44 30.50 -33.64
N GLU A 168 10.14 29.39 -33.43
CA GLU A 168 11.51 29.41 -32.89
C GLU A 168 12.54 29.07 -33.96
N LEU A 169 13.59 29.89 -34.07
CA LEU A 169 14.72 29.64 -34.95
C LEU A 169 15.98 29.40 -34.10
N HIS A 170 16.49 28.18 -34.12
CA HIS A 170 17.68 27.75 -33.38
C HIS A 170 18.88 27.65 -34.33
N TYR A 171 19.98 28.32 -34.01
CA TYR A 171 21.21 28.31 -34.81
C TYR A 171 22.46 28.52 -33.94
N GLY A 172 23.62 28.15 -34.49
CA GLY A 172 24.90 28.36 -33.82
C GLY A 172 25.38 29.82 -33.87
N ALA A 173 26.18 30.26 -32.89
CA ALA A 173 26.70 31.63 -32.82
C ALA A 173 27.54 32.06 -34.03
N GLN A 174 28.19 31.11 -34.70
CA GLN A 174 29.01 31.36 -35.87
C GLN A 174 29.01 30.13 -36.80
N THR A 175 29.09 30.39 -38.10
CA THR A 175 29.28 29.37 -39.13
C THR A 175 30.46 29.79 -40.02
N LEU A 176 31.27 28.84 -40.48
CA LEU A 176 32.34 29.16 -41.43
C LEU A 176 31.77 29.39 -42.82
N THR A 177 32.36 30.29 -43.60
CA THR A 177 31.94 30.54 -45.00
C THR A 177 32.19 29.34 -45.91
N CYS A 178 33.03 28.38 -45.50
CA CYS A 178 33.22 27.08 -46.14
C CYS A 178 32.31 25.96 -45.61
N GLU A 179 31.45 26.22 -44.62
CA GLU A 179 30.47 25.30 -44.04
C GLU A 179 29.03 25.73 -44.39
N VAL A 180 28.07 24.86 -44.10
CA VAL A 180 26.65 25.22 -44.06
C VAL A 180 26.22 25.43 -42.61
N ALA A 181 25.42 26.45 -42.35
CA ALA A 181 24.84 26.69 -41.03
C ALA A 181 23.64 25.76 -40.85
N ASN A 182 23.70 24.86 -39.86
CA ASN A 182 22.54 24.06 -39.50
C ASN A 182 21.59 24.93 -38.66
N VAL A 183 20.34 25.02 -39.07
CA VAL A 183 19.30 25.83 -38.44
C VAL A 183 18.06 24.98 -38.22
N GLN A 184 17.45 25.04 -37.05
CA GLN A 184 16.18 24.39 -36.77
C GLN A 184 15.07 25.43 -36.63
N LEU A 185 14.00 25.28 -37.41
CA LEU A 185 12.80 26.10 -37.32
C LEU A 185 11.69 25.27 -36.69
N LYS A 186 11.04 25.79 -35.65
CA LYS A 186 9.89 25.17 -34.98
C LYS A 186 8.68 26.10 -35.04
N ALA A 187 7.49 25.54 -35.19
CA ALA A 187 6.22 26.22 -35.01
C ALA A 187 5.63 25.78 -33.67
N CYS A 188 5.56 26.68 -32.71
CA CYS A 188 5.16 26.37 -31.33
C CYS A 188 3.66 26.60 -31.15
N ALA A 189 3.00 25.66 -30.48
CA ALA A 189 1.58 25.76 -30.16
C ALA A 189 1.31 26.39 -28.77
N ASN A 190 2.36 26.62 -27.98
CA ASN A 190 2.33 27.29 -26.68
C ASN A 190 3.59 28.13 -26.42
N ASP A 191 3.54 28.98 -25.39
CA ASP A 191 4.59 29.96 -25.06
C ASP A 191 5.95 29.31 -24.73
N GLU A 192 5.98 28.17 -24.05
CA GLU A 192 7.21 27.44 -23.70
C GLU A 192 7.74 26.54 -24.84
N CYS A 193 7.06 26.53 -25.99
CA CYS A 193 7.32 25.62 -27.12
C CYS A 193 7.44 24.13 -26.75
N SER A 194 6.82 23.72 -25.63
CA SER A 194 6.77 22.31 -25.21
C SER A 194 5.80 21.48 -26.04
N THR A 195 4.96 22.14 -26.83
CA THR A 195 4.09 21.51 -27.83
C THR A 195 4.28 22.16 -29.19
N LEU A 196 4.45 21.35 -30.23
CA LEU A 196 4.59 21.83 -31.61
C LEU A 196 3.25 21.89 -32.31
N PHE A 197 3.15 22.81 -33.28
CA PHE A 197 1.98 22.99 -34.12
C PHE A 197 1.93 21.90 -35.21
N ASP A 198 0.86 21.11 -35.19
CA ASP A 198 0.76 19.84 -35.92
C ASP A 198 -0.15 19.89 -37.16
N LEU A 199 -0.71 21.06 -37.49
CA LEU A 199 -1.56 21.26 -38.69
C LEU A 199 -0.77 21.75 -39.91
N GLY A 200 0.55 21.91 -39.76
CA GLY A 200 1.47 22.35 -40.78
C GLY A 200 1.54 23.88 -40.95
N ALA A 201 2.73 24.37 -41.24
CA ALA A 201 3.01 25.80 -41.40
C ALA A 201 3.94 26.05 -42.57
N ASN A 202 3.73 27.15 -43.29
CA ASN A 202 4.57 27.56 -44.41
C ASN A 202 5.21 28.93 -44.09
N VAL A 203 6.55 28.97 -44.07
CA VAL A 203 7.34 30.12 -43.63
C VAL A 203 8.38 30.49 -44.68
N THR A 204 8.36 31.74 -45.13
CA THR A 204 9.43 32.32 -45.96
C THR A 204 10.41 33.06 -45.07
N LEU A 205 11.69 32.69 -45.12
CA LEU A 205 12.76 33.29 -44.33
C LEU A 205 13.55 34.35 -45.10
N SER A 206 14.14 35.29 -44.36
CA SER A 206 15.20 36.19 -44.82
C SER A 206 16.54 35.72 -44.25
N PRO A 207 17.64 35.72 -45.02
CA PRO A 207 17.74 36.12 -46.43
C PRO A 207 16.94 35.18 -47.34
N THR A 208 16.51 35.68 -48.51
CA THR A 208 15.67 34.89 -49.43
C THR A 208 16.42 33.77 -50.14
N GLN A 209 17.76 33.81 -50.18
CA GLN A 209 18.62 32.79 -50.79
C GLN A 209 19.60 32.18 -49.79
N GLY A 210 20.14 31.00 -50.15
CA GLY A 210 21.15 30.27 -49.36
C GLY A 210 20.57 29.17 -48.47
N TRP A 211 19.26 29.13 -48.27
CA TRP A 211 18.59 28.06 -47.54
C TRP A 211 18.48 26.78 -48.38
N SER A 212 18.56 25.61 -47.73
CA SER A 212 18.27 24.31 -48.37
C SER A 212 16.83 24.20 -48.87
N SER A 213 15.89 24.93 -48.25
CA SER A 213 14.51 25.12 -48.69
C SER A 213 14.00 26.47 -48.21
N ASN A 214 13.46 27.30 -49.12
CA ASN A 214 12.77 28.54 -48.78
C ASN A 214 11.80 28.90 -49.93
N PRO A 215 10.47 28.91 -49.73
CA PRO A 215 9.76 28.76 -48.46
C PRO A 215 9.94 27.40 -47.79
N VAL A 216 9.83 27.39 -46.46
CA VAL A 216 9.93 26.22 -45.59
C VAL A 216 8.52 25.70 -45.34
N VAL A 217 8.27 24.44 -45.68
CA VAL A 217 7.00 23.76 -45.40
C VAL A 217 7.19 22.80 -44.23
N MET A 218 6.62 23.14 -43.08
CA MET A 218 6.53 22.27 -41.91
C MET A 218 5.25 21.45 -42.03
N GLY A 219 5.38 20.12 -42.05
CA GLY A 219 4.23 19.21 -42.00
C GLY A 219 3.68 19.07 -40.58
N SER A 220 3.09 17.92 -40.26
CA SER A 220 2.54 17.63 -38.93
C SER A 220 3.60 17.52 -37.81
N SER A 221 4.89 17.55 -38.15
CA SER A 221 5.98 17.61 -37.16
C SER A 221 6.07 18.97 -36.46
N GLY A 222 5.55 20.04 -37.08
CA GLY A 222 5.72 21.41 -36.58
C GLY A 222 7.18 21.86 -36.49
N SER A 223 8.10 21.18 -37.17
CA SER A 223 9.54 21.46 -37.13
C SER A 223 10.22 21.09 -38.44
N ALA A 224 11.22 21.87 -38.84
CA ALA A 224 12.05 21.68 -40.02
C ALA A 224 13.54 21.92 -39.71
N ALA A 225 14.40 21.03 -40.20
CA ALA A 225 15.84 21.22 -40.22
C ALA A 225 16.24 21.86 -41.56
N LEU A 226 17.01 22.93 -41.51
CA LEU A 226 17.40 23.75 -42.64
C LEU A 226 18.92 23.95 -42.63
N ASN A 227 19.49 24.11 -43.81
CA ASN A 227 20.88 24.54 -43.96
C ASN A 227 20.89 25.93 -44.58
N LEU A 228 21.67 26.86 -44.03
CA LEU A 228 21.89 28.18 -44.63
C LEU A 228 23.36 28.29 -45.05
N GLN A 229 23.61 28.45 -46.35
CA GLN A 229 24.95 28.56 -46.92
C GLN A 229 25.24 29.99 -47.37
N ARG A 230 26.43 30.48 -47.01
CA ARG A 230 26.92 31.79 -47.46
C ARG A 230 28.45 31.79 -47.52
N TYR A 231 28.99 32.17 -48.68
CA TYR A 231 30.45 32.23 -48.91
C TYR A 231 31.10 33.57 -48.54
N GLN A 232 30.32 34.56 -48.10
CA GLN A 232 30.82 35.86 -47.66
C GLN A 232 30.77 35.96 -46.14
N ALA A 233 31.87 36.43 -45.55
CA ALA A 233 31.91 36.75 -44.14
C ALA A 233 30.98 37.93 -43.81
N GLY A 234 30.53 37.98 -42.57
CA GLY A 234 29.65 39.02 -42.04
C GLY A 234 28.45 38.47 -41.28
N ALA A 235 27.91 39.30 -40.40
CA ALA A 235 26.65 39.03 -39.73
C ALA A 235 25.48 39.31 -40.67
N ILE A 236 24.50 38.41 -40.68
CA ILE A 236 23.26 38.58 -41.43
C ILE A 236 22.06 38.46 -40.48
N PRO A 237 21.08 39.37 -40.57
CA PRO A 237 19.84 39.24 -39.83
C PRO A 237 18.98 38.12 -40.44
N LEU A 238 18.38 37.33 -39.56
CA LEU A 238 17.39 36.31 -39.86
C LEU A 238 16.02 36.86 -39.48
N SER A 239 15.04 36.68 -40.35
CA SER A 239 13.67 37.08 -40.06
C SER A 239 12.67 36.24 -40.84
N ILE A 240 11.40 36.31 -40.44
CA ILE A 240 10.30 35.80 -41.24
C ILE A 240 9.86 36.92 -42.19
N VAL A 241 9.86 36.64 -43.49
CA VAL A 241 9.29 37.52 -44.52
C VAL A 241 7.77 37.34 -44.56
N THR A 242 7.31 36.10 -44.63
CA THR A 242 5.89 35.72 -44.54
C THR A 242 5.74 34.40 -43.80
N ALA A 243 4.65 34.22 -43.06
CA ALA A 243 4.31 32.94 -42.43
C ALA A 243 2.80 32.71 -42.48
N THR A 244 2.43 31.45 -42.69
CA THR A 244 1.03 30.98 -42.69
C THR A 244 0.96 29.68 -41.87
N PRO A 245 0.36 29.70 -40.65
CA PRO A 245 -0.25 30.85 -39.96
C PRO A 245 0.76 31.95 -39.58
N SER A 246 0.30 33.20 -39.47
CA SER A 246 1.15 34.33 -39.07
C SER A 246 1.38 34.33 -37.56
N ALA A 247 2.64 34.41 -37.12
CA ALA A 247 3.03 34.45 -35.70
C ALA A 247 4.42 35.11 -35.55
N PRO A 248 4.77 35.64 -34.36
CA PRO A 248 6.09 36.24 -34.11
C PRO A 248 7.23 35.21 -34.16
N LEU A 249 8.47 35.69 -34.38
CA LEU A 249 9.70 34.90 -34.38
C LEU A 249 10.46 35.10 -33.06
N ARG A 250 10.96 34.01 -32.46
CA ARG A 250 11.94 34.00 -31.38
C ARG A 250 13.19 33.28 -31.86
N CYS A 251 14.35 33.89 -31.68
CA CYS A 251 15.62 33.31 -32.12
C CYS A 251 16.41 32.80 -30.92
N PHE A 252 17.10 31.67 -31.09
CA PHE A 252 17.95 31.07 -30.08
C PHE A 252 19.33 30.83 -30.67
N LYS A 253 20.33 31.56 -30.15
CA LYS A 253 21.73 31.45 -30.53
C LYS A 253 22.45 30.59 -29.50
N ASP A 254 22.98 29.44 -29.92
CA ASP A 254 23.55 28.41 -29.03
C ASP A 254 22.59 28.04 -27.87
N GLY A 255 21.28 28.00 -28.15
CA GLY A 255 20.24 27.68 -27.15
C GLY A 255 19.83 28.83 -26.22
N VAL A 256 20.38 30.04 -26.38
CA VAL A 256 20.02 31.23 -25.58
C VAL A 256 19.20 32.21 -26.44
N LEU A 257 18.13 32.79 -25.87
CA LEU A 257 17.28 33.77 -26.54
C LEU A 257 18.10 34.94 -27.10
N ASP A 258 18.07 35.14 -28.42
CA ASP A 258 18.81 36.16 -29.17
C ASP A 258 17.84 37.20 -29.74
N ALA A 259 17.75 38.34 -29.07
CA ALA A 259 16.89 39.46 -29.51
C ALA A 259 17.31 40.05 -30.86
N ASN A 260 18.56 39.84 -31.30
CA ASN A 260 19.05 40.39 -32.55
C ASN A 260 18.78 39.50 -33.76
N CYS A 261 18.39 38.23 -33.56
CA CYS A 261 18.16 37.26 -34.63
C CYS A 261 19.26 37.28 -35.72
N THR A 262 20.54 37.30 -35.34
CA THR A 262 21.65 37.45 -36.30
C THR A 262 22.60 36.26 -36.27
N ILE A 263 22.89 35.70 -37.44
CA ILE A 263 23.91 34.66 -37.61
C ILE A 263 25.16 35.25 -38.26
N SER A 264 26.33 34.88 -37.74
CA SER A 264 27.62 35.36 -38.24
C SER A 264 28.30 34.30 -39.09
N PHE A 265 28.62 34.65 -40.34
CA PHE A 265 29.52 33.88 -41.18
C PHE A 265 30.94 34.41 -41.03
N VAL A 266 31.89 33.55 -40.71
CA VAL A 266 33.30 33.90 -40.48
C VAL A 266 34.22 33.10 -41.41
N ASP A 267 35.39 33.64 -41.73
CA ASP A 267 36.34 32.92 -42.57
C ASP A 267 37.25 31.98 -41.76
N ALA A 268 37.34 32.11 -40.43
CA ALA A 268 38.11 31.19 -39.59
C ALA A 268 37.53 31.05 -38.17
N ALA A 269 37.62 29.86 -37.57
CA ALA A 269 37.07 29.59 -36.24
C ALA A 269 37.68 28.33 -35.59
N LEU A 270 37.39 28.15 -34.30
CA LEU A 270 37.60 26.91 -33.57
C LEU A 270 36.29 26.09 -33.54
N ARG A 271 36.40 24.76 -33.61
CA ARG A 271 35.26 23.82 -33.54
C ARG A 271 35.57 22.64 -32.62
N PHE A 272 34.73 22.39 -31.64
CA PHE A 272 34.80 21.22 -30.76
C PHE A 272 33.38 20.90 -30.24
N ASN A 273 33.18 19.68 -29.75
CA ASN A 273 31.92 19.22 -29.16
C ASN A 273 32.26 18.22 -28.05
N VAL A 274 32.23 18.68 -26.80
CA VAL A 274 32.51 17.88 -25.61
C VAL A 274 31.32 16.96 -25.39
N PRO A 275 31.52 15.62 -25.38
CA PRO A 275 30.41 14.71 -25.12
C PRO A 275 29.92 14.87 -23.67
N THR A 276 28.68 14.48 -23.41
CA THR A 276 28.21 14.32 -22.03
C THR A 276 29.00 13.24 -21.30
N PHE A 277 29.40 13.50 -20.06
CA PHE A 277 30.17 12.55 -19.23
C PHE A 277 29.75 12.59 -17.75
N TYR A 278 30.25 11.66 -16.93
CA TYR A 278 30.01 11.65 -15.49
C TYR A 278 30.97 12.57 -14.74
N ALA A 279 30.47 13.26 -13.71
CA ALA A 279 31.28 14.04 -12.79
C ALA A 279 32.43 13.19 -12.22
N GLY A 280 33.62 13.77 -12.13
CA GLY A 280 34.84 13.07 -11.72
C GLY A 280 35.44 12.13 -12.78
N ALA A 281 34.84 12.05 -13.97
CA ALA A 281 35.42 11.46 -15.17
C ALA A 281 35.91 12.56 -16.13
N SER A 282 36.29 12.15 -17.35
CA SER A 282 36.77 13.06 -18.39
C SER A 282 35.91 12.95 -19.66
N GLY A 283 35.51 14.09 -20.22
CA GLY A 283 34.97 14.21 -21.58
C GLY A 283 36.10 14.52 -22.56
N VAL A 284 36.31 13.65 -23.55
CA VAL A 284 37.37 13.81 -24.55
C VAL A 284 36.76 14.20 -25.90
N THR A 285 37.27 15.27 -26.51
CA THR A 285 36.85 15.72 -27.84
C THR A 285 38.03 16.20 -28.67
N SER A 286 37.90 16.16 -29.98
CA SER A 286 38.78 16.92 -30.89
C SER A 286 38.41 18.42 -30.89
N ILE A 287 39.41 19.29 -31.04
CA ILE A 287 39.25 20.69 -31.41
C ILE A 287 39.91 20.95 -32.76
N ARG A 288 39.22 21.63 -33.67
CA ARG A 288 39.71 21.94 -35.01
C ARG A 288 39.86 23.44 -35.19
N ALA A 289 40.99 23.87 -35.73
CA ALA A 289 41.22 25.25 -36.16
C ALA A 289 41.09 25.32 -37.67
N ILE A 290 39.99 25.89 -38.15
CA ILE A 290 39.58 25.82 -39.55
C ILE A 290 39.60 27.23 -40.14
N LYS A 291 40.10 27.35 -41.37
CA LYS A 291 39.98 28.53 -42.23
C LYS A 291 39.28 28.17 -43.53
N SER A 292 38.51 29.12 -44.04
CA SER A 292 37.90 29.08 -45.36
C SER A 292 38.92 29.57 -46.39
N ASN A 293 39.17 28.75 -47.41
CA ASN A 293 40.04 29.08 -48.52
C ASN A 293 39.26 29.08 -49.84
N ASP A 294 39.60 29.98 -50.74
CA ASP A 294 38.93 30.08 -52.03
C ASP A 294 39.34 28.91 -52.93
N SER A 295 38.34 28.28 -53.56
CA SER A 295 38.51 27.23 -54.56
C SER A 295 37.54 27.48 -55.71
N GLY A 296 37.98 28.29 -56.67
CA GLY A 296 37.13 28.78 -57.76
C GLY A 296 35.99 29.65 -57.23
N ALA A 297 34.74 29.32 -57.58
CA ALA A 297 33.53 30.01 -57.10
C ALA A 297 33.02 29.49 -55.74
N THR A 298 33.74 28.56 -55.10
CA THR A 298 33.35 27.92 -53.82
C THR A 298 34.41 28.17 -52.75
N LYS A 299 34.09 27.89 -51.48
CA LYS A 299 35.05 27.89 -50.38
C LYS A 299 35.22 26.48 -49.82
N VAL A 300 36.46 26.10 -49.55
CA VAL A 300 36.83 24.82 -48.90
C VAL A 300 37.43 25.08 -47.53
N CYS A 301 37.11 24.23 -46.55
CA CYS A 301 37.65 24.31 -45.21
C CYS A 301 39.04 23.64 -45.16
N VAL A 302 40.05 24.41 -44.75
CA VAL A 302 41.44 23.95 -44.60
C VAL A 302 41.94 24.18 -43.17
N PRO A 303 42.92 23.40 -42.70
CA PRO A 303 43.54 23.63 -41.40
C PRO A 303 44.26 24.97 -41.32
N LEU A 304 44.14 25.64 -40.16
CA LEU A 304 44.73 26.97 -39.92
C LEU A 304 45.91 26.96 -38.93
N LEU A 305 45.86 26.11 -37.91
CA LEU A 305 46.89 26.04 -36.87
C LEU A 305 47.58 24.67 -36.89
N THR A 306 48.88 24.65 -36.60
CA THR A 306 49.69 23.43 -36.43
C THR A 306 50.68 23.60 -35.27
N GLY A 307 51.14 22.49 -34.69
CA GLY A 307 52.06 22.48 -33.55
C GLY A 307 51.42 22.98 -32.25
N ASN A 308 52.25 23.30 -31.26
CA ASN A 308 51.80 23.78 -29.95
C ASN A 308 51.25 25.20 -30.03
N GLN A 309 49.98 25.36 -29.67
CA GLN A 309 49.31 26.65 -29.56
C GLN A 309 48.75 26.84 -28.15
N THR A 310 48.71 28.08 -27.68
CA THR A 310 48.06 28.44 -26.42
C THR A 310 46.71 29.04 -26.73
N LEU A 311 45.65 28.43 -26.19
CA LEU A 311 44.27 28.89 -26.30
C LEU A 311 43.81 29.35 -24.93
N GLN A 312 43.16 30.52 -24.86
CA GLN A 312 42.48 30.95 -23.67
C GLN A 312 41.08 30.33 -23.63
N PHE A 313 40.80 29.54 -22.59
CA PHE A 313 39.48 29.01 -22.33
C PHE A 313 38.81 29.81 -21.22
N ALA A 314 37.49 29.97 -21.31
CA ALA A 314 36.63 30.49 -20.25
C ALA A 314 35.46 29.55 -20.04
N SER A 315 34.98 29.41 -18.80
CA SER A 315 33.87 28.53 -18.48
C SER A 315 32.78 29.23 -17.69
N THR A 316 31.53 28.96 -18.04
CA THR A 316 30.35 29.44 -17.31
C THR A 316 29.41 28.28 -17.00
N LYS A 317 28.72 28.37 -15.85
CA LYS A 317 27.72 27.38 -15.43
C LYS A 317 26.36 27.81 -15.98
N VAL A 318 25.81 27.04 -16.90
CA VAL A 318 24.51 27.32 -17.54
C VAL A 318 23.37 26.78 -16.66
N VAL A 319 23.48 25.53 -16.23
CA VAL A 319 22.55 24.89 -15.29
C VAL A 319 23.35 24.26 -14.16
N SER A 320 23.39 24.92 -13.02
CA SER A 320 24.08 24.42 -11.82
C SER A 320 23.52 25.12 -10.60
N GLU A 321 23.37 24.37 -9.51
CA GLU A 321 23.25 24.93 -8.18
C GLU A 321 24.58 25.59 -7.77
N ALA A 322 24.54 26.43 -6.72
CA ALA A 322 25.72 27.13 -6.23
C ALA A 322 26.82 26.15 -5.78
N THR A 323 27.97 26.18 -6.47
CA THR A 323 29.12 25.31 -6.21
C THR A 323 30.44 26.00 -6.55
N SER A 324 31.50 25.69 -5.81
CA SER A 324 32.87 26.17 -6.04
C SER A 324 33.68 25.26 -6.99
N ALA A 325 33.08 24.20 -7.52
CA ALA A 325 33.76 23.31 -8.47
C ALA A 325 34.23 24.05 -9.72
N VAL A 326 35.44 23.71 -10.18
CA VAL A 326 36.13 24.31 -11.32
C VAL A 326 36.41 23.22 -12.36
N PRO A 327 36.06 23.41 -13.64
CA PRO A 327 36.45 22.48 -14.69
C PRO A 327 37.92 22.66 -15.08
N THR A 328 38.54 21.58 -15.55
CA THR A 328 39.88 21.60 -16.13
C THR A 328 39.84 21.19 -17.59
N VAL A 329 40.68 21.81 -18.41
CA VAL A 329 40.89 21.42 -19.82
C VAL A 329 42.38 21.14 -20.00
N ASN A 330 42.73 19.94 -20.47
CA ASN A 330 44.11 19.43 -20.54
C ASN A 330 44.89 19.73 -19.23
N SER A 331 44.27 19.37 -18.10
CA SER A 331 44.79 19.55 -16.73
C SER A 331 44.99 21.01 -16.28
N THR A 332 44.50 21.99 -17.04
CA THR A 332 44.55 23.41 -16.66
C THR A 332 43.19 23.86 -16.12
N ALA A 333 43.17 24.45 -14.92
CA ALA A 333 41.94 24.94 -14.28
C ALA A 333 41.39 26.20 -14.98
N ILE A 334 40.08 26.26 -15.17
CA ILE A 334 39.39 27.35 -15.87
C ILE A 334 38.52 28.14 -14.89
N ALA A 335 39.08 29.17 -14.25
CA ALA A 335 38.40 29.95 -13.21
C ALA A 335 38.78 31.44 -13.22
N PRO A 336 37.98 32.33 -13.85
CA PRO A 336 36.93 32.05 -14.84
C PRO A 336 37.50 31.64 -16.20
N SER A 337 38.81 31.83 -16.39
CA SER A 337 39.55 31.49 -17.60
C SER A 337 40.88 30.81 -17.30
N GLY A 338 41.48 30.16 -18.29
CA GLY A 338 42.81 29.54 -18.21
C GLY A 338 43.47 29.39 -19.57
N ASP A 339 44.80 29.51 -19.60
CA ASP A 339 45.61 29.36 -20.83
C ASP A 339 46.01 27.89 -21.01
N VAL A 340 45.40 27.24 -22.00
CA VAL A 340 45.52 25.81 -22.26
C VAL A 340 46.43 25.59 -23.46
N LYS A 341 47.42 24.72 -23.31
CA LYS A 341 48.25 24.26 -24.43
C LYS A 341 47.51 23.17 -25.20
N VAL A 342 47.42 23.35 -26.51
CA VAL A 342 46.83 22.39 -27.45
C VAL A 342 47.81 22.17 -28.58
N GLU A 343 48.17 20.92 -28.82
CA GLU A 343 48.96 20.52 -29.98
C GLU A 343 48.02 20.24 -31.16
N PHE A 344 48.20 20.97 -32.25
CA PHE A 344 47.46 20.74 -33.50
C PHE A 344 48.31 19.93 -34.48
N ASN A 345 47.77 18.85 -35.00
CA ASN A 345 48.43 18.06 -36.05
C ASN A 345 48.41 18.78 -37.42
N SER A 346 48.93 18.13 -38.47
CA SER A 346 48.96 18.69 -39.83
C SER A 346 47.57 18.97 -40.42
N ASP A 347 46.53 18.29 -39.92
CA ASP A 347 45.14 18.49 -40.32
C ASP A 347 44.43 19.55 -39.46
N GLY A 348 45.17 20.30 -38.64
CA GLY A 348 44.63 21.34 -37.78
C GLY A 348 43.68 20.81 -36.71
N VAL A 349 43.87 19.56 -36.30
CA VAL A 349 43.12 18.88 -35.24
C VAL A 349 44.00 18.75 -34.00
N GLY A 350 43.51 19.24 -32.87
CA GLY A 350 44.04 18.98 -31.53
C GLY A 350 43.05 18.20 -30.67
N GLN A 351 43.46 17.83 -29.47
CA GLN A 351 42.64 17.11 -28.50
C GLN A 351 42.40 17.95 -27.26
N LEU A 352 41.17 17.89 -26.75
CA LEU A 352 40.76 18.42 -25.46
C LEU A 352 40.32 17.27 -24.56
N THR A 353 40.85 17.25 -23.35
CA THR A 353 40.36 16.44 -22.24
C THR A 353 39.76 17.39 -21.22
N VAL A 354 38.45 17.34 -21.05
CA VAL A 354 37.68 18.17 -20.12
C VAL A 354 37.31 17.34 -18.91
N GLU A 355 37.57 17.84 -17.71
CA GLU A 355 37.19 17.18 -16.46
C GLU A 355 36.43 18.15 -15.57
N TYR A 356 35.44 17.65 -14.84
CA TYR A 356 34.66 18.44 -13.91
C TYR A 356 34.23 17.57 -12.72
N PRO A 357 34.56 17.95 -11.48
CA PRO A 357 34.31 17.09 -10.31
C PRO A 357 32.86 17.12 -9.82
N ASP A 358 32.04 18.03 -10.37
CA ASP A 358 30.65 18.27 -9.99
C ASP A 358 29.70 18.04 -11.18
N ALA A 359 28.39 18.17 -10.99
CA ALA A 359 27.40 17.99 -12.04
C ALA A 359 26.72 19.32 -12.40
N GLY A 360 26.34 19.45 -13.67
CA GLY A 360 25.74 20.64 -14.23
C GLY A 360 25.86 20.70 -15.75
N VAL A 361 25.24 21.69 -16.35
CA VAL A 361 25.48 22.06 -17.75
C VAL A 361 26.49 23.21 -17.77
N LEU A 362 27.60 23.02 -18.46
CA LEU A 362 28.68 23.99 -18.58
C LEU A 362 28.75 24.52 -20.01
N ARG A 363 29.06 25.80 -20.15
CA ARG A 363 29.54 26.38 -21.41
C ARG A 363 31.04 26.60 -21.32
N LEU A 364 31.74 26.26 -22.39
CA LEU A 364 33.18 26.43 -22.54
C LEU A 364 33.44 27.26 -23.80
N ASP A 365 34.05 28.43 -23.63
CA ASP A 365 34.43 29.35 -24.70
C ASP A 365 35.95 29.30 -24.89
N ALA A 366 36.42 29.10 -26.12
CA ALA A 366 37.83 29.06 -26.49
C ALA A 366 38.18 30.24 -27.39
N THR A 367 39.30 30.91 -27.11
CA THR A 367 39.85 32.00 -27.92
C THR A 367 41.31 31.73 -28.21
N PHE A 368 41.68 31.76 -29.49
CA PHE A 368 43.06 31.89 -29.94
C PHE A 368 43.25 33.32 -30.46
N GLN A 369 44.32 33.98 -30.04
CA GLN A 369 44.68 35.29 -30.56
C GLN A 369 46.19 35.38 -30.77
N LYS A 370 46.59 35.78 -31.97
CA LYS A 370 48.00 36.06 -32.30
C LYS A 370 48.06 37.34 -33.11
N SER A 371 48.88 38.28 -32.64
CA SER A 371 49.15 39.54 -33.35
C SER A 371 50.57 39.51 -33.89
N ASP A 372 50.73 39.93 -35.14
CA ASP A 372 52.02 40.14 -35.79
C ASP A 372 52.01 41.45 -36.60
N ALA A 373 53.06 41.71 -37.39
CA ALA A 373 53.18 42.92 -38.19
C ALA A 373 52.11 43.05 -39.29
N THR A 374 51.40 41.96 -39.63
CA THR A 374 50.38 41.91 -40.68
C THR A 374 48.94 42.04 -40.15
N GLY A 375 48.74 41.95 -38.82
CA GLY A 375 47.45 42.13 -38.17
C GLY A 375 47.26 41.23 -36.96
N THR A 376 46.01 41.09 -36.51
CA THR A 376 45.62 40.17 -35.43
C THR A 376 44.75 39.07 -35.98
N LEU A 377 45.22 37.82 -35.89
CA LEU A 377 44.40 36.64 -36.10
C LEU A 377 43.68 36.31 -34.80
N ARG A 378 42.34 36.28 -34.85
CA ARG A 378 41.49 35.90 -33.72
C ARG A 378 40.55 34.77 -34.15
N LEU A 379 40.62 33.65 -33.45
CA LEU A 379 39.70 32.52 -33.61
C LEU A 379 38.92 32.32 -32.33
N THR A 380 37.62 32.08 -32.46
CA THR A 380 36.75 31.76 -31.35
C THR A 380 36.04 30.45 -31.60
N GLY A 381 35.66 29.75 -30.55
CA GLY A 381 34.82 28.55 -30.58
C GLY A 381 34.15 28.38 -29.23
N SER A 382 33.00 27.72 -29.20
CA SER A 382 32.28 27.49 -27.95
C SER A 382 31.48 26.22 -28.04
N ASP A 383 31.24 25.62 -26.88
CA ASP A 383 30.39 24.45 -26.75
C ASP A 383 29.67 24.45 -25.39
N THR A 384 28.51 23.81 -25.33
CA THR A 384 27.72 23.67 -24.10
C THR A 384 27.42 22.19 -23.89
N PHE A 385 27.90 21.61 -22.79
CA PHE A 385 27.83 20.17 -22.54
C PHE A 385 27.35 19.85 -21.11
N ALA A 386 26.80 18.65 -20.94
CA ALA A 386 26.31 18.18 -19.65
C ALA A 386 27.32 17.30 -18.90
N VAL A 387 27.35 17.45 -17.58
CA VAL A 387 28.08 16.58 -16.67
C VAL A 387 27.09 16.00 -15.65
N LEU A 388 26.91 14.68 -15.66
CA LEU A 388 25.94 13.98 -14.82
C LEU A 388 26.57 13.47 -13.52
N PRO A 389 25.84 13.38 -12.40
CA PRO A 389 26.30 12.54 -11.29
C PRO A 389 26.41 11.08 -11.75
N SER A 390 27.36 10.34 -11.19
CA SER A 390 27.57 8.92 -11.50
C SER A 390 26.46 8.03 -10.92
N SER A 391 25.87 8.44 -9.79
CA SER A 391 24.80 7.70 -9.11
C SER A 391 24.06 8.57 -8.10
N ILE A 392 22.84 8.15 -7.77
CA ILE A 392 22.12 8.63 -6.59
C ILE A 392 22.17 7.55 -5.51
N LEU A 393 22.79 7.84 -4.37
CA LEU A 393 22.85 6.96 -3.22
C LEU A 393 21.71 7.27 -2.25
N LEU A 394 20.85 6.28 -2.00
CA LEU A 394 19.80 6.35 -0.99
C LEU A 394 20.23 5.66 0.31
N ARG A 395 19.93 6.28 1.45
CA ARG A 395 20.20 5.75 2.80
C ARG A 395 19.05 6.06 3.74
N SER A 396 18.73 5.13 4.62
CA SER A 396 17.81 5.40 5.72
C SER A 396 18.57 5.99 6.90
N LYS A 397 18.14 7.13 7.41
CA LYS A 397 18.80 7.83 8.50
C LYS A 397 18.75 6.99 9.78
N ASP A 398 19.87 6.94 10.50
CA ASP A 398 20.02 6.26 11.80
C ASP A 398 19.70 4.75 11.78
N GLN A 399 19.72 4.13 10.60
CA GLN A 399 19.49 2.70 10.47
C GLN A 399 20.70 1.89 10.98
N PRO A 400 20.48 0.85 11.81
CA PRO A 400 21.51 -0.12 12.12
C PRO A 400 22.02 -0.85 10.87
N ALA A 401 23.21 -1.45 10.98
CA ALA A 401 23.71 -2.34 9.94
C ALA A 401 22.66 -3.43 9.64
N CYS A 402 22.38 -3.63 8.36
CA CYS A 402 21.41 -4.62 7.89
C CYS A 402 21.91 -5.24 6.59
N SER A 403 22.00 -6.57 6.58
CA SER A 403 22.49 -7.35 5.45
C SER A 403 21.84 -8.72 5.41
N GLY A 404 21.87 -9.40 4.27
CA GLY A 404 21.27 -10.72 4.10
C GLY A 404 20.92 -11.01 2.65
N THR A 405 20.52 -12.25 2.39
CA THR A 405 20.11 -12.75 1.07
C THR A 405 18.82 -13.58 1.11
N ASN A 406 18.32 -13.90 2.30
CA ASN A 406 17.09 -14.66 2.55
C ASN A 406 16.49 -14.28 3.91
N ASP A 407 15.24 -14.67 4.17
CA ASP A 407 14.49 -14.34 5.38
C ASP A 407 15.28 -14.64 6.67
N THR A 408 15.91 -15.81 6.78
CA THR A 408 16.70 -16.20 7.96
C THR A 408 17.90 -15.28 8.19
N SER A 409 18.67 -14.99 7.15
CA SER A 409 19.85 -14.10 7.25
C SER A 409 19.46 -12.66 7.55
N TYR A 410 18.39 -12.12 6.97
CA TYR A 410 17.88 -10.80 7.31
C TYR A 410 17.36 -10.74 8.75
N MET A 411 16.74 -11.81 9.24
CA MET A 411 16.30 -11.88 10.63
C MET A 411 17.45 -11.90 11.63
N ALA A 412 18.57 -12.53 11.28
CA ALA A 412 19.77 -12.59 12.11
C ALA A 412 20.61 -11.31 12.06
N ASN A 413 20.73 -10.68 10.89
CA ASN A 413 21.69 -9.60 10.64
C ASN A 413 21.06 -8.21 10.53
N CYS A 414 19.74 -8.08 10.65
CA CYS A 414 19.05 -6.80 10.72
C CYS A 414 18.33 -6.65 12.06
N GLY A 415 18.79 -5.70 12.87
CA GLY A 415 18.06 -5.26 14.06
C GLY A 415 16.74 -4.57 13.71
N VAL A 416 15.89 -4.37 14.71
CA VAL A 416 14.67 -3.57 14.54
C VAL A 416 15.06 -2.12 14.25
N TYR A 417 14.66 -1.63 13.08
CA TYR A 417 14.90 -0.26 12.66
C TYR A 417 13.72 0.66 12.98
N SER A 418 12.51 0.24 12.60
CA SER A 418 11.30 1.04 12.77
C SER A 418 10.06 0.14 12.86
N LYS A 419 8.92 0.74 13.16
CA LYS A 419 7.62 0.05 13.21
C LYS A 419 6.86 0.24 11.91
N ALA A 420 6.08 -0.77 11.52
CA ALA A 420 5.21 -0.71 10.35
C ALA A 420 4.25 0.48 10.46
N GLY A 421 4.27 1.33 9.44
CA GLY A 421 3.46 2.54 9.32
C GLY A 421 4.04 3.78 9.98
N ALA A 422 5.16 3.68 10.73
CA ALA A 422 5.88 4.84 11.23
C ALA A 422 6.71 5.50 10.13
N GLU A 423 6.87 6.80 10.26
CA GLU A 423 7.70 7.61 9.39
C GLU A 423 9.18 7.42 9.71
N PHE A 424 10.02 7.44 8.67
CA PHE A 424 11.47 7.44 8.79
C PHE A 424 12.08 8.37 7.74
N THR A 425 13.32 8.81 7.95
CA THR A 425 13.97 9.73 7.03
C THR A 425 14.80 8.97 5.99
N LEU A 426 14.45 9.15 4.72
CA LEU A 426 15.22 8.69 3.57
C LEU A 426 16.10 9.83 3.05
N GLN A 427 17.41 9.62 3.03
CA GLN A 427 18.40 10.56 2.54
C GLN A 427 18.86 10.16 1.13
N ALA A 428 19.02 11.14 0.25
CA ALA A 428 19.62 10.95 -1.07
C ALA A 428 20.89 11.79 -1.21
N GLN A 429 21.89 11.25 -1.90
CA GLN A 429 23.14 11.93 -2.24
C GLN A 429 23.47 11.68 -3.71
N ALA A 430 23.64 12.74 -4.49
CA ALA A 430 24.18 12.67 -5.84
C ALA A 430 25.72 12.63 -5.74
N LEU A 431 26.33 11.61 -6.33
CA LEU A 431 27.75 11.33 -6.21
C LEU A 431 28.45 11.36 -7.57
N ASN A 432 29.71 11.78 -7.59
CA ASN A 432 30.60 11.69 -8.74
C ASN A 432 31.22 10.27 -8.85
N GLN A 433 32.11 10.02 -9.83
CA GLN A 433 32.74 8.70 -9.99
C GLN A 433 33.68 8.29 -8.83
N LEU A 434 34.23 9.25 -8.09
CA LEU A 434 35.11 9.03 -6.95
C LEU A 434 34.33 8.81 -5.64
N GLY A 435 33.01 9.03 -5.66
CA GLY A 435 32.13 8.90 -4.50
C GLY A 435 31.94 10.18 -3.69
N ASP A 436 32.42 11.33 -4.18
CA ASP A 436 32.20 12.64 -3.57
C ASP A 436 30.85 13.23 -3.99
N LEU A 437 30.30 14.11 -3.14
CA LEU A 437 29.06 14.83 -3.45
C LEU A 437 29.21 15.72 -4.68
N THR A 438 28.12 15.90 -5.43
CA THR A 438 28.00 16.86 -6.53
C THR A 438 27.04 18.01 -6.15
N PRO A 439 27.49 19.06 -5.43
CA PRO A 439 26.63 20.16 -4.99
C PRO A 439 26.03 21.00 -6.12
N GLY A 440 26.57 20.96 -7.33
CA GLY A 440 25.99 21.60 -8.51
C GLY A 440 24.72 20.92 -9.01
N PHE A 441 24.44 19.70 -8.55
CA PHE A 441 23.29 18.92 -8.96
C PHE A 441 21.99 19.33 -8.25
N GLY A 442 20.95 19.60 -9.03
CA GLY A 442 19.57 19.73 -8.56
C GLY A 442 18.62 19.03 -9.54
N ALA A 443 17.62 18.34 -9.00
CA ALA A 443 16.59 17.67 -9.80
C ALA A 443 15.30 17.51 -9.00
N THR A 444 14.16 17.56 -9.67
CA THR A 444 12.83 17.37 -9.06
C THR A 444 12.14 16.15 -9.68
N ASN A 445 11.16 15.60 -8.96
CA ASN A 445 10.32 14.49 -9.44
C ASN A 445 11.09 13.22 -9.85
N LEU A 446 12.18 12.90 -9.15
CA LEU A 446 12.93 11.66 -9.36
C LEU A 446 12.11 10.46 -8.87
N ALA A 447 11.83 9.52 -9.78
CA ALA A 447 11.03 8.33 -9.49
C ALA A 447 11.77 7.35 -8.58
N VAL A 448 11.25 7.17 -7.37
CA VAL A 448 11.78 6.22 -6.38
C VAL A 448 11.19 4.84 -6.64
N GLN A 449 12.07 3.87 -6.86
CA GLN A 449 11.71 2.46 -6.89
C GLN A 449 11.93 1.84 -5.52
N TRP A 450 10.97 1.01 -5.11
CA TRP A 450 11.03 0.24 -3.89
C TRP A 450 10.94 -1.25 -4.22
N ALA A 451 11.78 -2.05 -3.56
CA ALA A 451 11.74 -3.50 -3.68
C ALA A 451 11.76 -4.14 -2.30
N ARG A 452 10.87 -5.11 -2.08
CA ARG A 452 10.88 -5.95 -0.89
C ARG A 452 12.02 -6.96 -0.98
N LEU A 453 12.81 -7.06 0.09
CA LEU A 453 13.87 -8.05 0.25
C LEU A 453 13.43 -9.21 1.14
N ALA A 454 12.65 -8.92 2.19
CA ALA A 454 12.08 -9.93 3.07
C ALA A 454 10.77 -9.45 3.71
N PRO A 455 9.83 -10.35 4.06
CA PRO A 455 9.85 -11.78 3.74
C PRO A 455 9.73 -12.03 2.23
N LEU A 456 10.44 -13.04 1.71
CA LEU A 456 10.48 -13.34 0.28
C LEU A 456 9.08 -13.62 -0.31
N THR A 457 8.25 -14.37 0.41
CA THR A 457 6.87 -14.72 0.03
C THR A 457 5.83 -13.70 0.49
N GLY A 458 6.26 -12.53 0.98
CA GLY A 458 5.37 -11.48 1.47
C GLY A 458 4.51 -10.81 0.39
N VAL A 459 3.72 -9.84 0.84
CA VAL A 459 3.00 -8.87 0.01
C VAL A 459 3.75 -7.55 -0.05
N ASN A 460 3.50 -6.78 -1.12
CA ASN A 460 3.90 -5.38 -1.15
C ASN A 460 2.87 -4.59 -0.33
N GLY A 461 3.34 -3.90 0.70
CA GLY A 461 2.59 -2.86 1.39
C GLY A 461 2.58 -1.53 0.62
N THR A 462 2.03 -0.52 1.27
CA THR A 462 2.07 0.88 0.82
C THR A 462 3.40 1.50 1.22
N VAL A 463 4.13 1.99 0.22
CA VAL A 463 5.43 2.64 0.41
C VAL A 463 5.42 4.07 -0.12
N SER A 464 6.11 4.97 0.57
CA SER A 464 6.34 6.34 0.13
C SER A 464 7.76 6.79 0.48
N PRO A 465 8.33 7.79 -0.22
CA PRO A 465 7.72 8.52 -1.35
C PRO A 465 7.84 7.77 -2.69
N ALA A 466 6.98 8.13 -3.65
CA ALA A 466 7.10 7.70 -5.05
C ALA A 466 8.01 8.63 -5.87
N LEU A 467 8.12 9.90 -5.45
CA LEU A 467 8.94 10.93 -6.08
C LEU A 467 9.79 11.62 -5.02
N LEU A 468 11.03 11.96 -5.34
CA LEU A 468 11.86 12.81 -4.50
C LEU A 468 12.52 13.93 -5.30
N SER A 469 12.96 14.96 -4.61
CA SER A 469 13.74 16.06 -5.19
C SER A 469 15.09 16.17 -4.49
N ILE A 470 16.12 16.50 -5.24
CA ILE A 470 17.49 16.73 -4.78
C ILE A 470 17.82 18.20 -5.03
N SER A 471 18.39 18.87 -4.04
CA SER A 471 18.96 20.22 -4.18
C SER A 471 20.35 20.23 -3.56
N LYS A 472 21.28 20.90 -4.22
CA LYS A 472 22.69 20.94 -3.83
C LYS A 472 23.31 19.55 -3.61
N GLY A 473 22.96 18.61 -4.47
CA GLY A 473 23.43 17.22 -4.43
C GLY A 473 22.86 16.37 -3.29
N VAL A 474 21.95 16.88 -2.46
CA VAL A 474 21.38 16.12 -1.32
C VAL A 474 19.85 16.23 -1.22
N SER A 475 19.25 15.26 -0.53
CA SER A 475 17.83 15.29 -0.13
C SER A 475 17.62 14.62 1.21
N SER A 476 16.59 15.05 1.93
CA SER A 476 16.10 14.42 3.15
C SER A 476 14.58 14.42 3.10
N THR A 477 13.99 13.25 2.87
CA THR A 477 12.55 13.10 2.64
C THR A 477 11.96 12.12 3.64
N ILE A 478 10.72 12.38 4.08
CA ILE A 478 9.97 11.44 4.91
C ILE A 478 9.52 10.26 4.06
N ALA A 479 9.84 9.06 4.51
CA ALA A 479 9.43 7.80 3.93
C ALA A 479 8.58 7.00 4.91
N LYS A 480 7.77 6.10 4.37
CA LYS A 480 6.87 5.25 5.14
C LYS A 480 6.73 3.89 4.48
N TRP A 481 6.61 2.87 5.31
CA TRP A 481 6.28 1.51 4.92
C TRP A 481 5.29 0.92 5.91
N ASP A 482 4.14 0.44 5.45
CA ASP A 482 3.02 0.01 6.31
C ASP A 482 3.01 -1.50 6.65
N GLU A 483 4.07 -2.22 6.28
CA GLU A 483 4.17 -3.67 6.46
C GLU A 483 5.41 -4.06 7.29
N VAL A 484 5.46 -5.32 7.72
CA VAL A 484 6.67 -5.91 8.33
C VAL A 484 7.65 -6.33 7.24
N GLY A 485 8.96 -6.25 7.52
CA GLY A 485 9.97 -6.78 6.61
C GLY A 485 11.24 -5.94 6.47
N VAL A 486 11.93 -6.15 5.34
CA VAL A 486 13.14 -5.45 4.91
C VAL A 486 12.96 -5.05 3.45
N LEU A 487 13.30 -3.82 3.12
CA LEU A 487 13.17 -3.22 1.79
C LEU A 487 14.53 -2.81 1.22
N LYS A 488 14.54 -2.30 0.00
CA LYS A 488 15.57 -1.41 -0.55
C LYS A 488 14.92 -0.37 -1.45
N ALA A 489 15.58 0.77 -1.63
CA ALA A 489 15.12 1.84 -2.49
C ALA A 489 16.18 2.19 -3.55
N GLY A 490 15.77 2.70 -4.70
CA GLY A 490 16.67 3.25 -5.72
C GLY A 490 15.96 4.32 -6.55
N ILE A 491 16.71 5.11 -7.31
CA ILE A 491 16.13 6.05 -8.28
C ILE A 491 16.17 5.42 -9.67
N THR A 492 15.03 5.41 -10.37
CA THR A 492 14.95 4.91 -11.75
C THR A 492 15.92 5.66 -12.65
N ASP A 493 16.55 4.98 -13.61
CA ASP A 493 17.43 5.59 -14.62
C ASP A 493 16.79 6.86 -15.24
N PHE A 494 17.55 7.95 -15.32
CA PHE A 494 17.05 9.23 -15.83
C PHE A 494 18.14 10.07 -16.50
N VAL A 495 17.72 10.97 -17.40
CA VAL A 495 18.58 12.03 -17.97
C VAL A 495 18.24 13.33 -17.24
N PRO A 496 19.16 13.94 -16.47
CA PRO A 496 18.82 15.08 -15.62
C PRO A 496 18.55 16.39 -16.36
N TYR A 497 19.08 16.52 -17.58
CA TYR A 497 19.06 17.77 -18.34
C TYR A 497 18.27 17.54 -19.64
N PRO A 498 17.05 18.09 -19.79
CA PRO A 498 16.19 17.83 -20.94
C PRO A 498 16.83 18.12 -22.30
N GLY A 499 17.69 19.14 -22.38
CA GLY A 499 18.42 19.50 -23.61
C GLY A 499 19.39 18.43 -24.12
N TYR A 500 19.68 17.40 -23.32
CA TYR A 500 20.65 16.33 -23.63
C TYR A 500 19.96 14.96 -23.77
N GLN A 501 18.64 14.92 -23.84
CA GLN A 501 17.89 13.67 -23.96
C GLN A 501 18.07 12.99 -25.33
N ASP A 502 18.32 13.74 -26.40
CA ASP A 502 18.40 13.20 -27.76
C ASP A 502 19.85 12.89 -28.21
N GLU A 503 20.82 12.97 -27.28
CA GLU A 503 22.20 12.60 -27.56
C GLU A 503 22.36 11.11 -27.90
N THR A 504 23.29 10.81 -28.81
CA THR A 504 23.58 9.44 -29.23
C THR A 504 25.09 9.17 -29.11
N PRO A 505 25.54 8.26 -28.22
CA PRO A 505 24.74 7.50 -27.25
C PRO A 505 24.22 8.38 -26.09
N GLN A 506 23.01 8.10 -25.62
CA GLN A 506 22.40 8.82 -24.50
C GLN A 506 23.02 8.37 -23.16
N LEU A 507 23.65 9.29 -22.43
CA LEU A 507 24.14 9.01 -21.07
C LEU A 507 23.03 9.25 -20.04
N LYS A 508 22.91 8.33 -19.06
CA LYS A 508 21.90 8.39 -17.98
C LYS A 508 22.56 8.28 -16.63
N VAL A 509 21.92 8.81 -15.60
CA VAL A 509 22.23 8.43 -14.21
C VAL A 509 21.60 7.05 -13.97
N PRO A 510 22.36 5.99 -13.69
CA PRO A 510 21.83 4.64 -13.56
C PRO A 510 21.20 4.39 -12.18
N LEU A 511 20.26 3.43 -12.14
CA LEU A 511 19.65 2.91 -10.93
C LEU A 511 20.71 2.29 -10.02
N ARG A 512 20.83 2.86 -8.83
CA ARG A 512 21.62 2.32 -7.74
C ARG A 512 20.69 1.97 -6.57
N TRP A 513 20.66 0.70 -6.21
CA TRP A 513 19.93 0.24 -5.03
C TRP A 513 20.67 0.63 -3.75
N SER A 514 19.91 1.04 -2.73
CA SER A 514 20.39 1.22 -1.37
C SER A 514 20.85 -0.10 -0.75
N ALA A 515 21.61 0.00 0.34
CA ALA A 515 21.68 -1.10 1.29
C ALA A 515 20.26 -1.48 1.78
N PRO A 516 20.05 -2.71 2.30
CA PRO A 516 18.77 -3.10 2.87
C PRO A 516 18.27 -2.11 3.93
N ILE A 517 16.98 -1.79 3.91
CA ILE A 517 16.28 -0.87 4.81
C ILE A 517 15.33 -1.67 5.68
N GLY A 518 15.62 -1.78 6.96
CA GLY A 518 14.86 -2.58 7.91
C GLY A 518 15.70 -3.03 9.10
N ARG A 519 15.16 -3.83 10.02
CA ARG A 519 13.87 -4.55 9.95
C ARG A 519 12.70 -3.70 10.47
N PHE A 520 11.57 -3.77 9.77
CA PHE A 520 10.29 -3.23 10.23
C PHE A 520 9.51 -4.30 11.01
N VAL A 521 9.01 -3.96 12.21
CA VAL A 521 8.19 -4.82 13.09
C VAL A 521 6.76 -4.26 13.25
N PRO A 522 5.76 -5.03 13.73
CA PRO A 522 4.43 -4.47 13.93
C PRO A 522 4.43 -3.29 14.90
N TRP A 523 3.47 -2.37 14.72
CA TRP A 523 3.26 -1.24 15.62
C TRP A 523 2.83 -1.71 17.01
N ASP A 524 1.78 -2.54 17.03
CA ASP A 524 1.19 -3.17 18.20
C ASP A 524 0.52 -4.51 17.84
N TYR A 525 0.04 -5.22 18.87
CA TYR A 525 -0.87 -6.36 18.74
C TYR A 525 -2.24 -5.99 19.32
N SER A 526 -3.32 -6.09 18.55
CA SER A 526 -4.68 -5.96 19.11
C SER A 526 -5.25 -7.31 19.48
N LEU A 527 -5.87 -7.42 20.66
CA LEU A 527 -6.64 -8.59 21.07
C LEU A 527 -8.14 -8.35 20.87
N SER A 528 -8.84 -9.33 20.29
CA SER A 528 -10.30 -9.32 20.14
C SER A 528 -10.91 -10.69 20.43
N GLY A 529 -12.23 -10.74 20.67
CA GLY A 529 -12.95 -12.00 20.87
C GLY A 529 -12.47 -12.82 22.07
N GLY A 530 -11.91 -12.16 23.09
CA GLY A 530 -11.39 -12.83 24.29
C GLY A 530 -12.51 -13.47 25.11
N PHE A 531 -12.34 -14.72 25.50
CA PHE A 531 -13.25 -15.43 26.40
C PHE A 531 -12.51 -16.42 27.30
N ILE A 532 -13.19 -16.77 28.39
CA ILE A 532 -12.82 -17.87 29.27
C ILE A 532 -14.11 -18.59 29.70
N THR A 533 -14.15 -19.91 29.65
CA THR A 533 -15.35 -20.70 29.95
C THR A 533 -15.08 -21.64 31.12
N PRO A 534 -15.86 -21.57 32.23
CA PRO A 534 -15.69 -22.49 33.34
C PRO A 534 -15.86 -23.95 32.90
N ALA A 535 -15.11 -24.86 33.51
CA ALA A 535 -15.19 -26.29 33.18
C ALA A 535 -16.52 -26.91 33.64
N CYS A 536 -17.17 -26.32 34.66
CA CYS A 536 -18.42 -26.79 35.23
C CYS A 536 -19.40 -25.63 35.42
N ASN A 537 -20.08 -25.21 34.35
CA ASN A 537 -21.12 -24.15 34.35
C ASN A 537 -20.67 -22.81 34.98
N ALA A 538 -20.65 -22.73 36.31
CA ALA A 538 -20.33 -21.54 37.11
C ALA A 538 -18.89 -21.53 37.67
N PHE A 539 -18.19 -22.66 37.74
CA PHE A 539 -16.87 -22.76 38.37
C PHE A 539 -15.95 -23.74 37.64
N THR A 540 -14.68 -23.72 38.04
CA THR A 540 -13.65 -24.67 37.61
C THR A 540 -12.91 -25.18 38.84
N TYR A 541 -12.67 -26.48 38.97
CA TYR A 541 -11.76 -26.97 39.99
C TYR A 541 -10.31 -26.61 39.62
N MET A 542 -9.49 -26.25 40.60
CA MET A 542 -8.07 -26.01 40.35
C MET A 542 -7.39 -27.30 39.83
N SER A 543 -6.59 -27.20 38.78
CA SER A 543 -6.01 -28.27 37.96
C SER A 543 -6.98 -28.98 37.02
N GLN A 544 -8.25 -28.58 36.97
CA GLN A 544 -9.18 -29.00 35.91
C GLN A 544 -8.92 -28.16 34.65
N PRO A 545 -8.69 -28.78 33.48
CA PRO A 545 -8.59 -28.05 32.23
C PRO A 545 -9.92 -27.36 31.86
N PHE A 546 -9.84 -26.15 31.30
CA PHE A 546 -10.97 -25.34 30.87
C PHE A 546 -10.66 -24.62 29.54
N ALA A 547 -11.69 -24.05 28.91
CA ALA A 547 -11.55 -23.42 27.60
C ALA A 547 -11.26 -21.91 27.69
N SER A 548 -10.35 -21.44 26.87
CA SER A 548 -10.11 -20.02 26.60
C SER A 548 -9.95 -19.77 25.10
N GLY A 549 -10.09 -18.53 24.67
CA GLY A 549 -9.80 -18.16 23.29
C GLY A 549 -9.81 -16.66 23.07
N PHE A 550 -9.20 -16.26 21.96
CA PHE A 550 -8.99 -14.88 21.56
C PHE A 550 -8.38 -14.84 20.15
N VAL A 551 -8.42 -13.68 19.52
CA VAL A 551 -7.71 -13.40 18.26
C VAL A 551 -6.74 -12.26 18.48
N LEU A 552 -5.47 -12.49 18.15
CA LEU A 552 -4.44 -11.46 18.08
C LEU A 552 -4.22 -11.04 16.63
N THR A 553 -4.14 -9.74 16.40
CA THR A 553 -3.80 -9.15 15.11
C THR A 553 -2.57 -8.27 15.27
N ALA A 554 -1.50 -8.54 14.54
CA ALA A 554 -0.36 -7.66 14.40
C ALA A 554 -0.73 -6.51 13.46
N ARG A 555 -0.57 -5.26 13.92
CA ARG A 555 -1.04 -4.08 13.18
C ARG A 555 0.09 -3.12 12.85
N ASN A 556 -0.10 -2.32 11.81
CA ASN A 556 0.68 -1.13 11.55
C ASN A 556 0.11 0.08 12.32
N LEU A 557 0.78 1.22 12.24
CA LEU A 557 0.36 2.46 12.91
C LEU A 557 -1.07 2.90 12.54
N GLN A 558 -1.53 2.59 11.33
CA GLN A 558 -2.89 2.90 10.86
C GLN A 558 -3.91 1.81 11.23
N GLN A 559 -3.56 0.90 12.13
CA GLN A 559 -4.39 -0.21 12.61
C GLN A 559 -4.74 -1.25 11.53
N GLY A 560 -4.11 -1.20 10.36
CA GLY A 560 -4.20 -2.25 9.34
C GLY A 560 -3.35 -3.45 9.72
N THR A 561 -3.80 -4.66 9.37
CA THR A 561 -3.05 -5.91 9.61
C THR A 561 -1.75 -5.94 8.81
N THR A 562 -0.63 -6.25 9.47
CA THR A 562 0.66 -6.48 8.79
C THR A 562 0.73 -7.92 8.26
N LYS A 563 0.37 -8.11 7.00
CA LYS A 563 0.29 -9.42 6.34
C LYS A 563 1.65 -10.12 6.22
N ASN A 564 2.75 -9.36 6.23
CA ASN A 564 4.09 -9.93 6.21
C ASN A 564 4.52 -10.49 7.58
N TYR A 565 3.75 -10.28 8.64
CA TYR A 565 4.00 -10.87 9.95
C TYR A 565 3.59 -12.35 9.98
N GLN A 566 4.48 -13.21 9.50
CA GLN A 566 4.32 -14.66 9.42
C GLN A 566 5.70 -15.35 9.32
N GLY A 567 5.74 -16.68 9.49
CA GLY A 567 6.98 -17.45 9.39
C GLY A 567 8.08 -16.91 10.30
N ALA A 568 9.29 -16.71 9.78
CA ALA A 568 10.43 -16.22 10.56
C ALA A 568 10.24 -14.82 11.17
N PHE A 569 9.34 -14.00 10.61
CA PHE A 569 9.05 -12.65 11.10
C PHE A 569 8.01 -12.64 12.23
N ALA A 570 7.20 -13.70 12.37
CA ALA A 570 6.18 -13.80 13.41
C ALA A 570 6.71 -14.46 14.68
N LYS A 571 7.38 -13.65 15.52
CA LYS A 571 8.05 -14.10 16.73
C LYS A 571 7.19 -14.02 18.01
N GLY A 572 6.08 -13.31 17.97
CA GLY A 572 5.28 -12.99 19.14
C GLY A 572 4.65 -14.23 19.78
N VAL A 573 4.75 -14.34 21.09
CA VAL A 573 4.15 -15.42 21.89
C VAL A 573 3.16 -14.84 22.89
N ALA A 574 2.04 -15.54 23.08
CA ALA A 574 1.08 -15.18 24.13
C ALA A 574 1.51 -15.80 25.46
N GLU A 575 1.46 -14.99 26.51
CA GLU A 575 1.68 -15.39 27.90
C GLU A 575 0.39 -15.11 28.67
N MET A 576 -0.16 -16.14 29.32
CA MET A 576 -1.36 -15.95 30.12
C MET A 576 -0.97 -15.47 31.53
N VAL A 577 -1.69 -14.47 32.03
CA VAL A 577 -1.51 -13.92 33.38
C VAL A 577 -2.78 -14.13 34.20
N ALA A 578 -2.63 -14.29 35.52
CA ALA A 578 -3.77 -14.44 36.41
C ALA A 578 -3.61 -13.68 37.73
N ALA A 579 -4.68 -13.06 38.21
CA ALA A 579 -4.75 -12.40 39.52
C ALA A 579 -6.16 -12.50 40.11
N ASN A 580 -6.26 -12.85 41.39
CA ASN A 580 -7.55 -12.98 42.07
C ASN A 580 -8.01 -11.63 42.58
N ALA A 581 -9.24 -11.22 42.22
CA ALA A 581 -9.81 -9.92 42.60
C ALA A 581 -8.89 -8.71 42.33
N LEU A 582 -7.91 -8.85 41.42
CA LEU A 582 -6.83 -7.87 41.18
C LEU A 582 -6.16 -7.42 42.49
N ASP A 583 -5.77 -8.37 43.35
CA ASP A 583 -5.14 -8.12 44.65
C ASP A 583 -3.65 -7.73 44.58
N GLY A 584 -3.08 -7.58 43.38
CA GLY A 584 -1.66 -7.28 43.17
C GLY A 584 -0.72 -8.47 43.31
N VAL A 585 -1.25 -9.69 43.46
CA VAL A 585 -0.46 -10.92 43.53
C VAL A 585 -0.60 -11.71 42.24
N ALA A 586 0.47 -11.71 41.44
CA ALA A 586 0.53 -12.46 40.20
C ALA A 586 0.56 -13.97 40.46
N ARG A 587 -0.30 -14.72 39.76
CA ARG A 587 -0.48 -16.18 39.91
C ARG A 587 -0.26 -16.93 38.58
N ASP A 588 0.36 -16.29 37.61
CA ASP A 588 0.73 -16.82 36.29
C ASP A 588 1.54 -18.12 36.37
N LYS A 589 2.42 -18.28 37.37
CA LYS A 589 3.20 -19.51 37.59
C LYS A 589 2.36 -20.76 37.85
N ARG A 590 1.08 -20.60 38.19
CA ARG A 590 0.15 -21.72 38.37
C ARG A 590 -0.57 -22.10 37.08
N ILE A 591 -0.39 -21.35 35.99
CA ILE A 591 -0.91 -21.71 34.68
C ILE A 591 0.07 -22.69 34.03
N THR A 592 -0.30 -23.97 33.99
CA THR A 592 0.58 -25.05 33.48
C THR A 592 0.13 -25.62 32.14
N LEU A 593 -0.99 -25.12 31.62
CA LEU A 593 -1.42 -25.29 30.24
C LEU A 593 -1.94 -23.95 29.76
N SER A 594 -1.44 -23.48 28.63
CA SER A 594 -1.84 -22.23 27.97
C SER A 594 -1.91 -22.43 26.45
N PRO A 595 -2.74 -21.63 25.75
CA PRO A 595 -2.84 -21.72 24.31
C PRO A 595 -1.57 -21.22 23.60
N SER A 596 -1.10 -21.96 22.60
CA SER A 596 -0.01 -21.55 21.72
C SER A 596 -0.51 -20.69 20.55
N LEU A 597 0.29 -19.72 20.12
CA LEU A 597 -0.02 -18.93 18.91
C LEU A 597 0.49 -19.64 17.66
N SER A 598 -0.34 -19.59 16.61
CA SER A 598 0.08 -19.87 15.24
C SER A 598 -0.28 -18.65 14.40
N TRP A 599 0.75 -17.91 13.97
CA TRP A 599 0.58 -16.69 13.19
C TRP A 599 0.48 -17.01 11.70
N ALA A 600 -0.58 -16.52 11.07
CA ALA A 600 -0.78 -16.55 9.63
C ALA A 600 -1.16 -15.14 9.16
N SER A 601 -0.33 -14.56 8.29
CA SER A 601 -0.54 -13.24 7.71
C SER A 601 -0.97 -12.15 8.71
N GLY A 602 -0.26 -12.04 9.83
CA GLY A 602 -0.52 -11.05 10.87
C GLY A 602 -1.68 -11.37 11.80
N ILE A 603 -2.27 -12.57 11.75
CA ILE A 603 -3.36 -13.00 12.62
C ILE A 603 -2.99 -14.31 13.32
N ALA A 604 -3.18 -14.38 14.63
CA ALA A 604 -3.16 -15.63 15.40
C ALA A 604 -4.51 -15.82 16.10
N SER A 605 -5.20 -16.91 15.79
CA SER A 605 -6.52 -17.21 16.34
C SER A 605 -6.45 -18.42 17.25
N VAL A 606 -6.90 -18.24 18.50
CA VAL A 606 -7.10 -19.30 19.48
C VAL A 606 -8.60 -19.49 19.62
N ASN A 607 -9.14 -20.54 18.99
CA ASN A 607 -10.56 -20.87 19.03
C ASN A 607 -10.83 -22.13 19.87
N GLN A 608 -12.10 -22.50 20.03
CA GLN A 608 -12.51 -23.65 20.83
C GLN A 608 -12.28 -25.02 20.17
N GLN A 609 -11.66 -25.15 18.99
CA GLN A 609 -11.79 -26.39 18.23
C GLN A 609 -10.74 -27.46 18.54
N SER A 610 -11.23 -28.48 19.26
CA SER A 610 -11.02 -29.92 19.08
C SER A 610 -9.65 -30.54 19.44
N PRO A 611 -9.61 -31.65 20.21
CA PRO A 611 -10.76 -32.50 20.55
C PRO A 611 -11.73 -31.93 21.59
N PHE A 612 -11.34 -30.99 22.46
CA PHE A 612 -12.26 -30.50 23.51
C PHE A 612 -12.19 -29.02 23.89
N GLY A 613 -11.45 -28.17 23.17
CA GLY A 613 -11.38 -26.73 23.49
C GLY A 613 -10.76 -26.39 24.86
N LEU A 614 -10.39 -27.40 25.67
CA LEU A 614 -9.73 -27.26 26.97
C LEU A 614 -8.22 -27.04 26.74
N ASN A 615 -7.85 -25.78 26.62
CA ASN A 615 -6.49 -25.35 26.28
C ASN A 615 -5.82 -24.56 27.41
N THR A 616 -6.45 -24.51 28.58
CA THR A 616 -5.97 -23.75 29.73
C THR A 616 -6.12 -24.56 31.00
N ARG A 617 -5.12 -24.51 31.88
CA ARG A 617 -5.17 -25.14 33.20
C ARG A 617 -4.45 -24.27 34.21
N PHE A 618 -5.13 -24.02 35.34
CA PHE A 618 -4.56 -23.35 36.50
C PHE A 618 -4.48 -24.35 37.64
N ASP A 619 -3.26 -24.76 38.02
CA ASP A 619 -3.03 -25.81 39.00
C ASP A 619 -3.27 -25.34 40.43
N ARG A 620 -3.67 -26.27 41.28
CA ARG A 620 -3.85 -26.06 42.72
C ARG A 620 -2.52 -25.90 43.44
N ALA A 621 -2.52 -25.21 44.59
CA ALA A 621 -1.37 -25.18 45.48
C ALA A 621 -1.14 -26.54 46.15
N ALA A 622 0.03 -26.72 46.80
CA ALA A 622 0.35 -27.94 47.53
C ALA A 622 -0.61 -28.18 48.72
N SER A 623 -0.98 -27.10 49.42
CA SER A 623 -1.94 -27.14 50.52
C SER A 623 -3.32 -26.62 50.08
N PRO A 624 -4.43 -27.12 50.66
CA PRO A 624 -5.77 -26.60 50.43
C PRO A 624 -5.86 -25.09 50.71
N GLU A 625 -6.53 -24.36 49.84
CA GLU A 625 -6.68 -22.90 49.92
C GLU A 625 -8.13 -22.48 49.66
N ALA A 626 -8.48 -21.27 50.10
CA ALA A 626 -9.81 -20.73 49.91
C ALA A 626 -10.14 -20.51 48.41
N PRO A 627 -11.44 -20.47 48.03
CA PRO A 627 -11.85 -20.21 46.67
C PRO A 627 -11.28 -18.91 46.10
N PHE A 628 -10.89 -18.93 44.83
CA PHE A 628 -10.71 -17.71 44.06
C PHE A 628 -12.04 -17.35 43.42
N ALA A 629 -12.85 -16.53 44.11
CA ALA A 629 -14.18 -16.15 43.65
C ALA A 629 -14.18 -15.35 42.34
N SER A 630 -13.10 -14.63 42.04
CA SER A 630 -12.99 -13.76 40.86
C SER A 630 -11.57 -13.74 40.30
N LEU A 631 -11.05 -14.92 39.93
CA LEU A 631 -9.74 -15.03 39.28
C LEU A 631 -9.82 -14.47 37.86
N SER A 632 -9.17 -13.33 37.62
CA SER A 632 -9.05 -12.75 36.29
C SER A 632 -7.95 -13.45 35.51
N PHE A 633 -8.22 -13.76 34.24
CA PHE A 633 -7.21 -14.21 33.29
C PHE A 633 -7.04 -13.18 32.19
N GLY A 634 -5.80 -12.92 31.81
CA GLY A 634 -5.45 -12.01 30.73
C GLY A 634 -4.34 -12.58 29.85
N ILE A 635 -4.14 -11.95 28.70
CA ILE A 635 -3.06 -12.27 27.76
C ILE A 635 -2.11 -11.10 27.71
N LYS A 636 -0.83 -11.39 27.90
CA LYS A 636 0.33 -10.58 27.57
C LYS A 636 0.95 -11.13 26.28
N VAL A 637 1.63 -10.29 25.51
CA VAL A 637 2.42 -10.74 24.35
C VAL A 637 3.87 -10.34 24.56
N ASP A 638 4.76 -11.32 24.54
CA ASP A 638 6.20 -11.10 24.37
C ASP A 638 6.50 -11.19 22.87
N ASP A 639 6.99 -10.10 22.28
CA ASP A 639 7.29 -10.04 20.84
C ASP A 639 8.50 -10.91 20.45
N LYS A 640 9.28 -11.38 21.44
CA LYS A 640 10.56 -12.08 21.27
C LYS A 640 11.53 -11.33 20.35
N ASP A 641 11.40 -10.01 20.31
CA ASP A 641 12.16 -9.12 19.44
C ASP A 641 12.59 -7.84 20.15
N GLY A 642 12.85 -7.92 21.46
CA GLY A 642 13.38 -6.83 22.27
C GLY A 642 12.32 -5.93 22.90
N SER A 643 11.07 -6.40 23.04
CA SER A 643 9.94 -5.61 23.58
C SER A 643 9.62 -4.35 22.78
N ASN A 644 9.87 -4.40 21.47
CA ASN A 644 9.58 -3.35 20.51
C ASN A 644 8.07 -3.25 20.24
N THR A 645 7.38 -4.38 20.11
CA THR A 645 5.94 -4.44 19.86
C THR A 645 5.19 -4.86 21.12
N ARG A 646 4.13 -4.14 21.47
CA ARG A 646 3.31 -4.37 22.68
C ARG A 646 1.84 -4.59 22.32
N LEU A 647 1.08 -5.14 23.26
CA LEU A 647 -0.37 -5.16 23.16
C LEU A 647 -0.95 -3.75 23.11
N ALA A 648 -1.95 -3.55 22.27
CA ALA A 648 -2.77 -2.36 22.23
C ALA A 648 -3.76 -2.36 23.41
N THR A 649 -3.96 -1.18 24.00
CA THR A 649 -4.96 -0.94 25.06
C THR A 649 -4.99 -2.02 26.16
N PRO A 650 -3.83 -2.38 26.78
CA PRO A 650 -3.83 -3.31 27.89
C PRO A 650 -4.67 -2.74 29.05
N ASN A 651 -5.42 -3.60 29.71
CA ASN A 651 -6.37 -3.24 30.78
C ASN A 651 -6.21 -4.10 32.04
N MET A 652 -5.11 -4.84 32.13
CA MET A 652 -4.78 -5.70 33.26
C MET A 652 -3.27 -5.69 33.51
N ASN A 653 -2.90 -5.79 34.78
CA ASN A 653 -1.57 -6.18 35.24
C ASN A 653 -1.77 -7.05 36.49
N ALA A 654 -1.29 -8.29 36.46
CA ALA A 654 -1.52 -9.25 37.53
C ALA A 654 -0.75 -8.93 38.83
N ALA A 655 0.31 -8.12 38.75
CA ALA A 655 1.14 -7.72 39.88
C ALA A 655 0.76 -6.36 40.48
N VAL A 656 -0.30 -5.71 39.98
CA VAL A 656 -0.77 -4.41 40.47
C VAL A 656 -2.17 -4.56 41.06
N ALA A 657 -2.37 -4.00 42.25
CA ALA A 657 -3.65 -4.04 42.92
C ALA A 657 -4.65 -3.05 42.30
N GLY A 658 -5.91 -3.46 42.18
CA GLY A 658 -7.01 -2.63 41.67
C GLY A 658 -7.11 -2.55 40.15
N ALA A 659 -7.93 -1.61 39.66
CA ALA A 659 -8.13 -1.41 38.23
C ALA A 659 -6.85 -0.90 37.57
N CYS A 660 -6.47 -1.54 36.46
CA CYS A 660 -5.26 -1.14 35.74
C CYS A 660 -5.56 0.01 34.78
N ALA A 661 -4.76 1.09 34.85
CA ALA A 661 -4.84 2.21 33.93
C ALA A 661 -3.44 2.73 33.54
N GLY A 662 -3.30 3.17 32.30
CA GLY A 662 -2.08 3.78 31.79
C GLY A 662 -0.96 2.78 31.44
N ALA A 663 0.28 3.24 31.51
CA ALA A 663 1.45 2.50 31.02
C ALA A 663 1.87 1.30 31.90
N SER A 664 1.28 1.15 33.09
CA SER A 664 1.54 0.00 33.96
C SER A 664 0.81 -1.26 33.51
N CYS A 665 -0.18 -1.16 32.62
CA CYS A 665 -0.89 -2.33 32.10
C CYS A 665 -0.07 -3.04 31.03
N ASP A 666 -0.01 -4.37 31.12
CA ASP A 666 0.78 -5.20 30.22
C ASP A 666 0.01 -6.39 29.63
N ALA A 667 -1.24 -6.59 30.05
CA ALA A 667 -2.13 -7.62 29.54
C ALA A 667 -3.53 -7.11 29.20
N VAL A 668 -4.22 -7.83 28.33
CA VAL A 668 -5.65 -7.66 28.04
C VAL A 668 -6.44 -8.79 28.71
N ARG A 669 -7.40 -8.45 29.57
CA ARG A 669 -8.24 -9.39 30.31
C ARG A 669 -9.20 -10.12 29.38
N LEU A 670 -9.20 -11.45 29.43
CA LEU A 670 -10.14 -12.34 28.72
C LEU A 670 -11.45 -12.51 29.48
N GLY A 671 -11.38 -12.55 30.81
CA GLY A 671 -12.55 -12.76 31.67
C GLY A 671 -12.17 -13.12 33.11
N THR A 672 -13.17 -13.51 33.90
CA THR A 672 -13.02 -14.01 35.27
C THR A 672 -13.67 -15.36 35.45
N GLN A 673 -13.13 -16.17 36.36
CA GLN A 673 -13.75 -17.41 36.81
C GLN A 673 -13.67 -17.59 38.32
N LYS A 674 -14.60 -18.40 38.84
CA LYS A 674 -14.54 -18.97 40.18
C LYS A 674 -13.71 -20.25 40.15
N LEU A 675 -12.59 -20.30 40.87
CA LEU A 675 -11.76 -21.50 40.99
C LEU A 675 -11.83 -22.08 42.40
N LEU A 676 -12.05 -23.40 42.46
CA LEU A 676 -12.24 -24.14 43.71
C LEU A 676 -11.11 -25.14 43.93
N TYR A 677 -10.52 -25.15 45.12
CA TYR A 677 -9.68 -26.26 45.54
C TYR A 677 -10.57 -27.44 45.91
N GLY A 678 -10.67 -28.43 45.03
CA GLY A 678 -11.65 -29.51 45.13
C GLY A 678 -11.09 -30.84 45.66
N ARG A 679 -11.98 -31.66 46.21
CA ARG A 679 -11.76 -33.10 46.42
C ARG A 679 -13.05 -33.90 46.25
N LEU A 680 -12.93 -35.19 46.01
CA LEU A 680 -14.00 -36.16 46.19
C LEU A 680 -13.87 -36.76 47.59
N LEU A 681 -14.97 -36.83 48.34
CA LEU A 681 -15.07 -37.60 49.57
C LEU A 681 -15.95 -38.82 49.31
N ALA A 682 -15.35 -40.01 49.34
CA ALA A 682 -16.07 -41.27 49.28
C ALA A 682 -16.82 -41.50 50.60
N GLY A 683 -18.12 -41.78 50.52
CA GLY A 683 -18.97 -41.90 51.70
C GLY A 683 -18.76 -43.21 52.48
N THR A 684 -19.09 -43.18 53.76
CA THR A 684 -19.24 -44.38 54.58
C THR A 684 -20.56 -44.27 55.32
N GLU A 685 -21.42 -45.26 55.16
CA GLU A 685 -22.75 -45.25 55.77
C GLU A 685 -23.12 -46.64 56.28
N ALA A 686 -24.03 -46.68 57.26
CA ALA A 686 -24.53 -47.91 57.85
C ALA A 686 -26.03 -48.08 57.61
N GLY A 687 -26.45 -49.30 57.30
CA GLY A 687 -27.84 -49.67 57.05
C GLY A 687 -28.21 -51.02 57.66
N VAL A 688 -29.50 -51.34 57.61
CA VAL A 688 -30.00 -52.68 58.00
C VAL A 688 -29.81 -53.66 56.84
N ALA A 689 -29.49 -54.92 57.15
CA ALA A 689 -29.25 -55.95 56.14
C ALA A 689 -30.46 -56.20 55.20
N SER A 690 -31.67 -55.88 55.64
CA SER A 690 -32.93 -56.11 54.92
C SER A 690 -33.35 -54.98 53.97
N ALA A 691 -32.59 -53.88 53.87
CA ALA A 691 -32.94 -52.73 53.03
C ALA A 691 -31.75 -52.30 52.15
N PRO A 692 -31.98 -51.70 50.97
CA PRO A 692 -30.92 -51.05 50.20
C PRO A 692 -30.27 -49.91 50.98
N LEU A 693 -28.99 -49.66 50.73
CA LEU A 693 -28.24 -48.54 51.30
C LEU A 693 -27.75 -47.62 50.18
N ALA A 694 -27.99 -46.32 50.34
CA ALA A 694 -27.47 -45.29 49.45
C ALA A 694 -26.35 -44.53 50.17
N ILE A 695 -25.16 -44.52 49.58
CA ILE A 695 -23.96 -43.89 50.15
C ILE A 695 -23.59 -42.66 49.33
N PRO A 696 -23.61 -41.45 49.91
CA PRO A 696 -23.29 -40.24 49.19
C PRO A 696 -21.80 -40.14 48.88
N GLN A 697 -21.47 -40.00 47.59
CA GLN A 697 -20.14 -39.56 47.14
C GLN A 697 -20.20 -38.05 46.96
N ARG A 698 -19.37 -37.31 47.71
CA ARG A 698 -19.50 -35.85 47.83
C ARG A 698 -18.33 -35.13 47.19
N MET A 699 -18.60 -34.28 46.21
CA MET A 699 -17.63 -33.34 45.67
C MET A 699 -17.56 -32.14 46.59
N GLN A 700 -16.41 -31.94 47.21
CA GLN A 700 -16.17 -30.89 48.20
C GLN A 700 -15.20 -29.84 47.69
N TYR A 701 -15.23 -28.66 48.29
CA TYR A 701 -14.22 -27.62 48.12
C TYR A 701 -13.73 -27.13 49.48
N TYR A 702 -12.51 -26.60 49.54
CA TYR A 702 -11.93 -26.10 50.76
C TYR A 702 -12.22 -24.61 50.96
N GLU A 703 -12.70 -24.22 52.14
CA GLU A 703 -12.95 -22.83 52.51
C GLU A 703 -12.90 -22.68 54.04
N ALA A 704 -12.27 -21.60 54.52
CA ALA A 704 -12.22 -21.26 55.94
C ALA A 704 -11.82 -22.43 56.87
N GLY A 705 -10.82 -23.23 56.47
CA GLY A 705 -10.32 -24.35 57.28
C GLY A 705 -11.11 -25.66 57.15
N ASN A 706 -12.19 -25.68 56.36
CA ASN A 706 -13.13 -26.79 56.29
C ASN A 706 -13.38 -27.25 54.85
N TRP A 707 -13.77 -28.52 54.71
CA TRP A 707 -14.26 -29.05 53.44
C TRP A 707 -15.78 -28.97 53.39
N LEU A 708 -16.28 -28.15 52.46
CA LEU A 708 -17.71 -27.89 52.26
C LEU A 708 -18.21 -28.60 51.00
N LEU A 709 -19.47 -29.01 50.98
CA LEU A 709 -20.09 -29.62 49.80
C LEU A 709 -20.23 -28.59 48.66
N ASN A 710 -19.77 -28.93 47.46
CA ASN A 710 -19.90 -28.07 46.29
C ASN A 710 -21.27 -28.24 45.62
N LYS A 711 -22.28 -27.55 46.14
CA LYS A 711 -23.65 -27.60 45.60
C LYS A 711 -23.78 -27.08 44.16
N GLU A 712 -22.77 -26.40 43.62
CA GLU A 712 -22.77 -25.93 42.23
C GLU A 712 -22.32 -27.02 41.24
N ASP A 713 -21.75 -28.15 41.71
CA ASP A 713 -21.30 -29.22 40.82
C ASP A 713 -22.48 -30.02 40.27
N GLN A 714 -22.63 -29.92 38.95
CA GLN A 714 -23.62 -30.61 38.12
C GLN A 714 -22.98 -31.34 36.94
N CYS A 715 -21.64 -31.47 36.92
CA CYS A 715 -20.91 -31.95 35.74
C CYS A 715 -19.90 -33.06 36.04
N THR A 716 -19.47 -33.23 37.31
CA THR A 716 -18.59 -34.35 37.66
C THR A 716 -19.34 -35.66 37.46
N GLN A 717 -18.77 -36.55 36.65
CA GLN A 717 -19.34 -37.86 36.37
C GLN A 717 -18.53 -38.93 37.10
N LEU A 718 -19.23 -39.85 37.76
CA LEU A 718 -18.66 -41.09 38.26
C LEU A 718 -19.30 -42.28 37.55
N SER A 719 -18.53 -43.34 37.34
CA SER A 719 -18.92 -44.58 36.69
C SER A 719 -18.36 -45.78 37.45
N LEU A 720 -19.18 -46.84 37.51
CA LEU A 720 -18.79 -48.17 37.99
C LEU A 720 -18.03 -48.96 36.91
N ALA A 721 -18.12 -48.54 35.65
CA ALA A 721 -17.38 -49.14 34.55
C ALA A 721 -15.87 -48.93 34.70
N ASN A 722 -15.08 -49.66 33.91
CA ASN A 722 -13.63 -49.50 33.80
C ASN A 722 -12.88 -49.56 35.16
N GLN A 723 -13.42 -50.27 36.16
CA GLN A 723 -12.85 -50.31 37.51
C GLN A 723 -12.77 -48.91 38.17
N GLY A 724 -13.67 -47.99 37.82
CA GLY A 724 -13.76 -46.68 38.47
C GLY A 724 -14.06 -46.77 39.98
N PHE A 725 -14.67 -47.88 40.40
CA PHE A 725 -14.77 -48.30 41.80
C PHE A 725 -14.09 -49.66 41.96
N THR A 726 -13.22 -49.78 42.95
CA THR A 726 -12.55 -51.02 43.32
C THR A 726 -12.94 -51.44 44.73
N PHE A 727 -13.12 -52.74 44.95
CA PHE A 727 -13.49 -53.28 46.26
C PHE A 727 -12.24 -53.79 46.96
N ILE A 728 -12.04 -53.37 48.21
CA ILE A 728 -10.77 -53.57 48.93
C ILE A 728 -10.72 -54.98 49.53
N ASN A 729 -11.86 -55.56 49.89
CA ASN A 729 -11.91 -56.93 50.38
C ASN A 729 -11.69 -57.94 49.22
N PRO A 730 -10.63 -58.78 49.25
CA PRO A 730 -10.33 -59.72 48.16
C PRO A 730 -11.42 -60.77 47.91
N SER A 731 -12.28 -61.04 48.89
CA SER A 731 -13.41 -61.97 48.71
C SER A 731 -14.61 -61.33 47.99
N GLN A 732 -14.55 -60.03 47.70
CA GLN A 732 -15.60 -59.27 47.02
C GLN A 732 -15.16 -58.95 45.59
N THR A 733 -15.93 -59.40 44.62
CA THR A 733 -15.63 -59.21 43.19
C THR A 733 -16.80 -58.56 42.49
N PHE A 734 -16.51 -57.48 41.76
CA PHE A 734 -17.52 -56.71 41.04
C PHE A 734 -17.45 -56.98 39.55
N ASP A 735 -18.60 -57.35 38.97
CA ASP A 735 -18.77 -57.45 37.54
C ASP A 735 -19.47 -56.17 37.04
N ALA A 736 -18.69 -55.31 36.36
CA ALA A 736 -19.18 -54.04 35.86
C ALA A 736 -20.26 -54.19 34.76
N ALA A 737 -20.28 -55.30 34.02
CA ALA A 737 -21.24 -55.51 32.93
C ALA A 737 -22.65 -55.80 33.48
N THR A 738 -22.73 -56.61 34.53
CA THR A 738 -24.00 -56.96 35.20
C THR A 738 -24.34 -55.99 36.34
N ARG A 739 -23.35 -55.21 36.81
CA ARG A 739 -23.38 -54.38 38.01
C ARG A 739 -23.63 -55.19 39.28
N GLU A 740 -23.18 -56.43 39.29
CA GLU A 740 -23.30 -57.32 40.43
C GLU A 740 -22.00 -57.38 41.23
N LEU A 741 -22.11 -57.16 42.54
CA LEU A 741 -21.04 -57.40 43.50
C LEU A 741 -21.27 -58.76 44.17
N ASN A 742 -20.33 -59.69 43.98
CA ASN A 742 -20.28 -60.93 44.72
C ASN A 742 -19.75 -60.67 46.14
N LEU A 743 -20.51 -61.08 47.16
CA LEU A 743 -20.17 -60.94 48.57
C LEU A 743 -19.49 -62.21 49.15
N GLY A 744 -19.25 -63.22 48.31
CA GLY A 744 -18.78 -64.54 48.69
C GLY A 744 -19.91 -65.57 48.79
N ALA A 745 -19.56 -66.86 48.72
CA ALA A 745 -20.50 -67.98 48.81
C ALA A 745 -21.69 -67.91 47.83
N GLY A 746 -21.48 -67.35 46.63
CA GLY A 746 -22.49 -67.24 45.58
C GLY A 746 -23.55 -66.15 45.79
N ARG A 747 -23.44 -65.32 46.84
CA ARG A 747 -24.37 -64.21 47.09
C ARG A 747 -23.96 -62.98 46.30
N LYS A 748 -24.90 -62.41 45.55
CA LYS A 748 -24.66 -61.20 44.76
C LYS A 748 -25.67 -60.11 45.11
N ILE A 749 -25.21 -58.87 45.14
CA ILE A 749 -26.06 -57.68 45.23
C ILE A 749 -25.84 -56.79 44.01
N LYS A 750 -26.89 -56.09 43.58
CA LYS A 750 -26.80 -55.12 42.49
C LYS A 750 -26.34 -53.76 43.03
N LEU A 751 -25.42 -53.14 42.30
CA LEU A 751 -24.92 -51.79 42.57
C LEU A 751 -25.36 -50.81 41.48
N GLY A 752 -25.34 -49.53 41.80
CA GLY A 752 -25.49 -48.48 40.80
C GLY A 752 -25.40 -47.08 41.36
N LEU A 753 -25.33 -46.10 40.46
CA LEU A 753 -25.18 -44.68 40.77
C LEU A 753 -26.42 -43.91 40.32
N GLY A 754 -26.85 -42.90 41.08
CA GLY A 754 -27.92 -41.99 40.67
C GLY A 754 -28.96 -41.72 41.76
N SER A 755 -30.06 -41.05 41.42
CA SER A 755 -31.04 -40.56 42.41
C SER A 755 -31.99 -41.63 42.96
N SER A 756 -32.07 -42.80 42.34
CA SER A 756 -32.98 -43.89 42.74
C SER A 756 -32.26 -45.23 42.78
N ALA A 757 -32.62 -46.09 43.73
CA ALA A 757 -32.06 -47.44 43.83
C ALA A 757 -32.61 -48.36 42.72
N PRO A 758 -31.81 -49.26 42.12
CA PRO A 758 -30.38 -49.44 42.35
C PRO A 758 -29.49 -48.50 41.52
N GLY A 759 -30.04 -47.60 40.71
CA GLY A 759 -29.30 -46.64 39.88
C GLY A 759 -28.84 -47.17 38.52
N GLY A 760 -28.03 -46.36 37.83
CA GLY A 760 -27.31 -46.66 36.58
C GLY A 760 -25.89 -47.18 36.80
N ASP A 761 -25.14 -47.43 35.72
CA ASP A 761 -23.69 -47.70 35.75
C ASP A 761 -22.86 -46.43 35.94
N ALA A 762 -23.37 -45.28 35.51
CA ALA A 762 -22.79 -43.96 35.73
C ALA A 762 -23.83 -42.95 36.18
N ALA A 763 -23.39 -41.90 36.86
CA ALA A 763 -24.22 -40.75 37.20
C ALA A 763 -23.40 -39.45 37.17
N LEU A 764 -24.11 -38.35 36.90
CA LEU A 764 -23.60 -37.00 37.08
C LEU A 764 -23.93 -36.52 38.49
N ALA A 765 -23.04 -35.67 39.00
CA ALA A 765 -23.27 -34.89 40.20
C ALA A 765 -24.62 -34.17 40.16
N LYS A 766 -25.34 -34.20 41.28
CA LYS A 766 -26.45 -33.30 41.54
C LYS A 766 -26.22 -32.64 42.88
N ASP A 767 -26.04 -31.33 42.84
CA ASP A 767 -25.73 -30.49 44.01
C ASP A 767 -24.48 -30.98 44.76
N GLY A 768 -23.46 -31.40 44.02
CA GLY A 768 -22.21 -31.90 44.59
C GLY A 768 -22.28 -33.33 45.14
N GLU A 769 -23.36 -34.07 44.89
CA GLU A 769 -23.54 -35.43 45.39
C GLU A 769 -23.89 -36.42 44.29
N ILE A 770 -23.35 -37.63 44.41
CA ILE A 770 -23.78 -38.82 43.67
C ILE A 770 -24.07 -39.92 44.68
N LEU A 771 -25.30 -40.44 44.69
CA LEU A 771 -25.63 -41.57 45.57
C LEU A 771 -25.15 -42.89 44.93
N PHE A 772 -24.41 -43.65 45.71
CA PHE A 772 -23.96 -45.00 45.39
C PHE A 772 -24.83 -46.03 46.09
N HIS A 773 -25.66 -46.72 45.33
CA HIS A 773 -26.66 -47.65 45.83
C HIS A 773 -26.09 -49.06 45.90
N PHE A 774 -26.35 -49.71 47.03
CA PHE A 774 -26.11 -51.11 47.31
C PHE A 774 -27.46 -51.77 47.57
N ALA A 775 -27.86 -52.74 46.75
CA ALA A 775 -29.03 -53.55 47.02
C ALA A 775 -28.88 -54.30 48.35
N LYS A 776 -30.02 -54.62 48.99
CA LYS A 776 -30.03 -55.31 50.29
C LYS A 776 -29.23 -56.63 50.24
N PRO A 777 -28.30 -56.89 51.16
CA PRO A 777 -27.52 -58.14 51.18
C PRO A 777 -28.20 -59.28 51.96
N ASP A 778 -29.23 -58.99 52.76
CA ASP A 778 -29.91 -59.93 53.69
C ASP A 778 -28.94 -60.62 54.69
N ILE A 779 -27.70 -60.13 54.82
CA ILE A 779 -26.67 -60.56 55.79
C ILE A 779 -25.94 -59.35 56.39
N SER A 780 -25.29 -59.54 57.54
CA SER A 780 -24.32 -58.57 58.05
C SER A 780 -23.04 -58.63 57.22
N VAL A 781 -22.62 -57.52 56.63
CA VAL A 781 -21.43 -57.45 55.77
C VAL A 781 -20.87 -56.02 55.73
N ARG A 782 -19.54 -55.92 55.62
CA ARG A 782 -18.83 -54.66 55.33
C ARG A 782 -18.27 -54.72 53.92
N ILE A 783 -18.49 -53.67 53.15
CA ILE A 783 -18.06 -53.57 51.75
C ILE A 783 -17.18 -52.33 51.61
N PRO A 784 -15.87 -52.44 51.93
CA PRO A 784 -14.94 -51.35 51.73
C PRO A 784 -14.62 -51.20 50.23
N TYR A 785 -14.68 -49.97 49.75
CA TYR A 785 -14.43 -49.64 48.35
C TYR A 785 -13.52 -48.40 48.22
N LYS A 786 -12.89 -48.24 47.07
CA LYS A 786 -12.10 -47.08 46.67
C LYS A 786 -12.59 -46.56 45.32
N VAL A 787 -12.70 -45.25 45.18
CA VAL A 787 -12.92 -44.57 43.89
C VAL A 787 -11.57 -44.33 43.22
N ASP A 788 -11.39 -44.86 42.01
CA ASP A 788 -10.20 -44.64 41.19
C ASP A 788 -10.45 -43.51 40.17
N LEU A 789 -10.05 -42.29 40.53
CA LEU A 789 -10.27 -41.09 39.71
C LEU A 789 -9.60 -41.19 38.33
N ALA A 790 -8.49 -41.92 38.18
CA ALA A 790 -7.81 -42.06 36.88
C ALA A 790 -8.60 -42.93 35.90
N LYS A 791 -9.52 -43.76 36.41
CA LYS A 791 -10.37 -44.65 35.61
C LYS A 791 -11.80 -44.14 35.42
N GLN A 792 -12.12 -42.98 35.99
CA GLN A 792 -13.40 -42.29 35.78
C GLN A 792 -13.47 -41.62 34.40
N PRO A 793 -14.68 -41.34 33.86
CA PRO A 793 -14.87 -40.86 32.48
C PRO A 793 -14.05 -39.62 32.11
N SER A 794 -13.99 -38.61 32.98
CA SER A 794 -13.25 -37.36 32.75
C SER A 794 -11.84 -37.35 33.37
N GLN A 795 -11.42 -38.46 33.98
CA GLN A 795 -10.20 -38.55 34.79
C GLN A 795 -10.03 -37.35 35.75
N PRO A 796 -10.97 -37.09 36.68
CA PRO A 796 -10.97 -35.90 37.52
C PRO A 796 -9.93 -35.98 38.65
N LEU A 797 -8.64 -36.11 38.28
CA LEU A 797 -7.50 -36.22 39.19
C LEU A 797 -7.36 -35.00 40.10
N TRP A 798 -7.91 -33.85 39.68
CA TRP A 798 -8.02 -32.64 40.48
C TRP A 798 -8.91 -32.80 41.73
N LEU A 799 -9.66 -33.90 41.85
CA LEU A 799 -10.46 -34.25 43.03
C LEU A 799 -9.77 -35.24 43.99
N SER A 800 -8.53 -35.66 43.73
CA SER A 800 -7.75 -36.37 44.77
C SER A 800 -7.31 -35.37 45.84
N ASP A 801 -7.40 -35.71 47.12
CA ASP A 801 -6.90 -34.86 48.21
C ASP A 801 -5.42 -35.18 48.46
N PRO A 802 -4.48 -34.30 48.05
CA PRO A 802 -3.05 -34.59 48.16
C PRO A 802 -2.56 -34.61 49.62
N THR A 803 -3.36 -34.11 50.57
CA THR A 803 -3.03 -34.12 51.99
C THR A 803 -3.51 -35.39 52.71
N SER A 804 -4.36 -36.18 52.05
CA SER A 804 -4.82 -37.44 52.61
C SER A 804 -3.77 -38.54 52.40
N ALA A 805 -3.39 -39.23 53.47
CA ALA A 805 -2.48 -40.36 53.36
C ALA A 805 -3.14 -41.46 52.50
N ASN A 806 -2.42 -41.96 51.49
CA ASN A 806 -2.83 -43.08 50.63
C ASN A 806 -4.21 -42.94 49.96
N ASP A 807 -4.60 -41.72 49.56
CA ASP A 807 -5.94 -41.39 49.02
C ASP A 807 -7.08 -41.80 49.97
N GLY A 808 -6.89 -41.64 51.28
CA GLY A 808 -7.89 -42.02 52.28
C GLY A 808 -9.25 -41.36 52.07
N ASN A 809 -9.30 -40.17 51.45
CA ASN A 809 -10.56 -39.49 51.09
C ASN A 809 -11.34 -40.21 49.98
N LEU A 810 -10.68 -41.06 49.19
CA LEU A 810 -11.30 -41.83 48.11
C LEU A 810 -11.75 -43.22 48.55
N GLN A 811 -11.57 -43.57 49.82
CA GLN A 811 -12.03 -44.83 50.39
C GLN A 811 -13.33 -44.64 51.17
N GLY A 812 -14.29 -45.54 50.95
CA GLY A 812 -15.58 -45.56 51.62
C GLY A 812 -15.96 -46.99 52.04
N GLU A 813 -16.99 -47.13 52.86
CA GLU A 813 -17.47 -48.44 53.31
C GLU A 813 -19.00 -48.48 53.39
N ALA A 814 -19.60 -49.50 52.80
CA ALA A 814 -21.00 -49.85 53.06
C ALA A 814 -21.08 -50.85 54.21
N ILE A 815 -21.77 -50.49 55.29
CA ILE A 815 -21.89 -51.33 56.49
C ILE A 815 -23.34 -51.80 56.61
N PHE A 816 -23.58 -53.10 56.45
CA PHE A 816 -24.89 -53.71 56.66
C PHE A 816 -24.89 -54.53 57.95
N GLY A 817 -25.90 -54.29 58.80
CA GLY A 817 -26.09 -54.98 60.07
C GLY A 817 -25.39 -54.27 61.25
N SER A 818 -25.94 -54.44 62.45
CA SER A 818 -25.40 -53.83 63.67
C SER A 818 -24.11 -54.53 64.12
N SER A 819 -23.09 -53.76 64.49
CA SER A 819 -22.15 -54.16 65.54
C SER A 819 -22.91 -54.33 66.86
N ARG A 820 -23.63 -55.43 67.03
CA ARG A 820 -24.12 -55.86 68.34
C ARG A 820 -22.90 -56.33 69.12
N GLY A 821 -22.46 -55.52 70.08
CA GLY A 821 -21.79 -56.05 71.26
C GLY A 821 -22.72 -57.06 71.91
N ASN A 822 -22.18 -58.25 72.18
CA ASN A 822 -22.71 -59.37 72.96
C ASN A 822 -24.13 -59.18 73.57
N ASP A 823 -25.09 -60.04 73.19
CA ASP A 823 -26.52 -60.08 73.60
C ASP A 823 -26.76 -60.35 75.12
N ARG A 824 -25.88 -59.89 76.03
CA ARG A 824 -25.98 -60.12 77.48
C ARG A 824 -25.86 -58.87 78.38
N ILE A 825 -26.28 -57.69 77.93
CA ILE A 825 -26.38 -56.51 78.82
C ILE A 825 -27.79 -55.91 78.75
N ILE A 826 -28.53 -56.02 79.87
CA ILE A 826 -29.96 -55.63 80.01
C ILE A 826 -30.12 -54.27 80.74
N TYR A 827 -29.11 -53.40 80.76
CA TYR A 827 -29.31 -51.99 81.13
C TYR A 827 -28.16 -51.09 80.65
N ARG A 828 -28.50 -49.93 80.09
CA ARG A 828 -27.60 -48.78 79.99
C ARG A 828 -28.37 -47.54 80.41
N ARG A 829 -27.90 -46.91 81.48
CA ARG A 829 -28.41 -45.64 82.03
C ARG A 829 -27.87 -44.50 81.18
N GLU A 830 -28.76 -43.60 80.74
CA GLU A 830 -28.38 -42.34 80.10
C GLU A 830 -27.61 -41.46 81.09
N VAL A 831 -26.53 -40.84 80.60
CA VAL A 831 -25.93 -39.65 81.21
C VAL A 831 -25.73 -38.65 80.08
N MET A 832 -26.46 -37.55 80.13
CA MET A 832 -26.18 -36.36 79.32
C MET A 832 -24.88 -35.72 79.81
N GLN A 833 -24.01 -35.36 78.88
CA GLN A 833 -23.12 -34.19 78.99
C GLN A 833 -22.84 -33.63 77.60
#